data_AF-A0A9Q1M2S8-F1
#
_entry.id   AF-A0A9Q1M2S8-F1
#
_cell.length_a   1.000
_cell.length_b   1.000
_cell.length_c   1.000
_cell.angle_alpha   90.00
_cell.angle_beta   90.00
_cell.angle_gamma   90.00
#
_symmetry.space_group_name_H-M   'P 1'
#
loop_
_entity.id
_entity.type
_entity.pdbx_description
1 polymer ?
#
loop_
_entity_poly.entity_id
_entity_poly.type
_entity_poly.pdbx_seq_one_letter_code
_entity_poly.pdbx_strand_id
1 'polypeptide(L)'
;MAATAALLSLSLPKLNVTKASASTAGSTITCVPETLEQKFGRKGIKFSETGEVELTVRNGSSVKLQIPNAHVTSYKPKVYWKDDGFEEVLYTLPPPSSSSSSSNSRGGIGLVINEILEPNPKGPAAMTKTTAAASASEWTVTDVDSDSIDALQVELSCSRGTLDINYVVSLYPLSMATAVIVKNNGRNPVKLTTAILSHLKSKTRAGTGIQGLRSCTYCTHPPLSSSFEILSPAEAMKTEEPHLFSFGWEPEKKPGMWSTQDVPITVLKHKLSRLYSVPPQEKAKRFYNSIPSKYETIDQGRELFFRIIRMGFEDIYLSSPGSFSEKYGKDYFICTGPASMLVPLVVNPGVASISYPPIDTEYLESEFTGHGVTFTGVNDSCVVRMALENGSIANLMLPSGLITSYKAQMWHGGTMELLHTIVSEGQNGSPVIEGGVSLACNCENDEGLSWSPSSWALHQVKGDPQGSIQVELICTSSDGKIEAKYMVTLQQDILTSEIKVSNFGMASLRMMGSVLSHLTVSTPEASYAVGLQGSDFFSKPPFLANFSLLPPGFGKRKHQASNKSFGKIFSSWGTKNQNCDDTEKELEGEETDNYKHLTDEMSKIYKSTPRNFTLIDRGRRNSVVVGRDGFKEVYVLSPGSRHESYGRYSYICVGQAALLQPIVIESQSEWRGKQSLHNPNM
;
A
#
# COMPACT_ATOMS: atom_id res chain seq x y z
N MET A 1 -13.15 -43.83 -18.79
CA MET A 1 -12.05 -43.04 -18.20
C MET A 1 -12.67 -41.75 -17.68
N ALA A 2 -12.95 -41.72 -16.39
CA ALA A 2 -13.51 -40.57 -15.69
C ALA A 2 -12.46 -40.16 -14.63
N ALA A 3 -12.06 -38.89 -14.64
CA ALA A 3 -11.33 -38.28 -13.54
C ALA A 3 -12.20 -37.15 -12.99
N THR A 4 -12.90 -37.48 -11.92
CA THR A 4 -13.75 -36.62 -11.12
C THR A 4 -12.90 -35.55 -10.42
N ALA A 5 -13.11 -34.28 -10.76
CA ALA A 5 -12.63 -33.15 -9.98
C ALA A 5 -13.55 -32.96 -8.77
N ALA A 6 -13.07 -33.34 -7.58
CA ALA A 6 -13.78 -33.10 -6.34
C ALA A 6 -13.61 -31.62 -5.94
N LEU A 7 -14.74 -30.91 -5.89
CA LEU A 7 -14.90 -29.61 -5.26
C LEU A 7 -14.55 -29.70 -3.76
N LEU A 8 -13.52 -28.97 -3.33
CA LEU A 8 -13.31 -28.67 -1.90
C LEU A 8 -13.69 -27.21 -1.67
N SER A 9 -14.90 -27.01 -1.19
CA SER A 9 -15.36 -25.77 -0.56
C SER A 9 -14.57 -25.52 0.72
N LEU A 10 -13.72 -24.49 0.75
CA LEU A 10 -13.09 -24.01 1.97
C LEU A 10 -14.13 -23.24 2.80
N SER A 11 -14.83 -23.93 3.68
CA SER A 11 -15.51 -23.31 4.82
C SER A 11 -14.49 -23.07 5.93
N LEU A 12 -14.23 -21.81 6.28
CA LEU A 12 -13.50 -21.46 7.50
C LEU A 12 -14.26 -21.97 8.75
N PRO A 13 -13.61 -22.66 9.70
CA PRO A 13 -14.23 -23.01 10.98
C PRO A 13 -14.50 -21.74 11.80
N LYS A 14 -15.70 -21.65 12.37
CA LYS A 14 -16.12 -20.61 13.31
C LYS A 14 -15.16 -20.55 14.51
N LEU A 15 -14.63 -19.37 14.82
CA LEU A 15 -14.02 -19.09 16.13
C LEU A 15 -15.10 -19.15 17.21
N ASN A 16 -15.13 -20.22 17.99
CA ASN A 16 -15.89 -20.28 19.24
C ASN A 16 -15.08 -19.56 20.33
N VAL A 17 -15.48 -18.35 20.68
CA VAL A 17 -14.99 -17.66 21.88
C VAL A 17 -15.77 -18.20 23.08
N THR A 18 -15.26 -19.25 23.73
CA THR A 18 -15.75 -19.65 25.06
C THR A 18 -15.16 -18.73 26.13
N LYS A 19 -16.05 -17.93 26.73
CA LYS A 19 -15.83 -17.11 27.91
C LYS A 19 -15.60 -18.03 29.12
N ALA A 20 -14.39 -18.06 29.67
CA ALA A 20 -14.10 -18.76 30.93
C ALA A 20 -14.18 -17.77 32.10
N SER A 21 -15.24 -17.93 32.90
CA SER A 21 -15.38 -17.34 34.23
C SER A 21 -14.44 -18.02 35.22
N ALA A 22 -13.98 -17.27 36.22
CA ALA A 22 -13.20 -17.78 37.33
C ALA A 22 -14.01 -18.79 38.17
N SER A 23 -13.40 -19.95 38.46
CA SER A 23 -13.70 -20.75 39.65
C SER A 23 -12.51 -21.65 40.00
N THR A 24 -12.11 -21.57 41.27
CA THR A 24 -11.07 -22.32 41.98
C THR A 24 -11.38 -23.81 42.10
N ALA A 25 -10.42 -24.69 41.77
CA ALA A 25 -10.09 -25.94 42.49
C ALA A 25 -8.93 -26.68 41.79
N GLY A 26 -7.95 -27.15 42.56
CA GLY A 26 -6.70 -27.71 42.05
C GLY A 26 -6.80 -29.12 41.46
N SER A 27 -5.93 -29.38 40.48
CA SER A 27 -5.37 -30.70 40.19
C SER A 27 -4.13 -30.52 39.33
N THR A 28 -3.02 -31.08 39.79
CA THR A 28 -1.70 -31.08 39.15
C THR A 28 -1.75 -31.77 37.79
N ILE A 29 -1.54 -31.03 36.70
CA ILE A 29 -1.13 -31.58 35.40
C ILE A 29 0.07 -30.77 34.93
N THR A 30 1.22 -31.43 34.88
CA THR A 30 2.48 -30.95 34.31
C THR A 30 2.29 -30.60 32.83
N CYS A 31 2.35 -29.31 32.50
CA CYS A 31 2.36 -28.80 31.13
C CYS A 31 3.79 -28.94 30.58
N VAL A 32 3.94 -29.72 29.51
CA VAL A 32 5.21 -29.83 28.76
C VAL A 32 5.41 -28.52 27.98
N PRO A 33 6.61 -27.92 27.93
CA PRO A 33 6.85 -26.79 27.02
C PRO A 33 6.76 -27.31 25.58
N GLU A 34 5.77 -26.83 24.82
CA GLU A 34 5.69 -27.08 23.37
C GLU A 34 6.95 -26.53 22.69
N THR A 35 7.61 -27.34 21.87
CA THR A 35 8.78 -26.89 21.12
C THR A 35 8.33 -25.97 19.96
N LEU A 36 9.14 -24.97 19.57
CA LEU A 36 8.80 -24.07 18.44
C LEU A 36 8.46 -24.85 17.16
N GLU A 37 9.13 -25.96 16.93
CA GLU A 37 8.86 -26.88 15.82
C GLU A 37 7.45 -27.50 15.90
N GLN A 38 6.97 -27.87 17.09
CA GLN A 38 5.61 -28.40 17.24
C GLN A 38 4.54 -27.34 16.93
N LYS A 39 4.78 -26.09 17.34
CA LYS A 39 3.81 -25.00 17.18
C LYS A 39 3.81 -24.42 15.76
N PHE A 40 5.01 -24.14 15.22
CA PHE A 40 5.21 -23.38 13.99
C PHE A 40 5.92 -24.17 12.88
N GLY A 41 6.37 -25.40 13.11
CA GLY A 41 6.97 -26.22 12.06
C GLY A 41 5.99 -26.45 10.91
N ARG A 42 6.44 -26.20 9.67
CA ARG A 42 5.65 -26.39 8.44
C ARG A 42 6.53 -26.99 7.36
N LYS A 43 5.93 -27.45 6.26
CA LYS A 43 6.72 -27.97 5.14
C LYS A 43 7.65 -26.85 4.62
N GLY A 44 8.96 -27.11 4.62
CA GLY A 44 9.97 -26.12 4.24
C GLY A 44 10.39 -25.14 5.35
N ILE A 45 9.76 -25.15 6.54
CA ILE A 45 10.13 -24.30 7.68
C ILE A 45 10.49 -25.20 8.85
N LYS A 46 11.75 -25.15 9.29
CA LYS A 46 12.27 -25.98 10.38
C LYS A 46 12.89 -25.13 11.47
N PHE A 47 12.49 -25.36 12.70
CA PHE A 47 13.01 -24.72 13.90
C PHE A 47 14.02 -25.63 14.59
N SER A 48 15.15 -25.06 14.98
CA SER A 48 16.14 -25.74 15.82
C SER A 48 15.87 -25.46 17.30
N GLU A 49 16.32 -26.38 18.16
CA GLU A 49 16.30 -26.19 19.61
C GLU A 49 17.19 -25.02 20.08
N THR A 50 18.12 -24.57 19.22
CA THR A 50 19.01 -23.44 19.47
C THR A 50 18.39 -22.07 19.14
N GLY A 51 17.11 -22.01 18.76
CA GLY A 51 16.42 -20.77 18.42
C GLY A 51 16.73 -20.25 17.02
N GLU A 52 17.11 -21.12 16.09
CA GLU A 52 17.27 -20.79 14.68
C GLU A 52 16.10 -21.35 13.87
N VAL A 53 15.76 -20.68 12.76
CA VAL A 53 14.79 -21.17 11.79
C VAL A 53 15.43 -21.23 10.40
N GLU A 54 15.20 -22.35 9.72
CA GLU A 54 15.64 -22.60 8.36
C GLU A 54 14.41 -22.69 7.44
N LEU A 55 14.39 -21.82 6.43
CA LEU A 55 13.41 -21.80 5.35
C LEU A 55 14.04 -22.48 4.13
N THR A 56 13.31 -23.39 3.47
CA THR A 56 13.76 -24.07 2.25
C THR A 56 12.60 -24.28 1.30
N VAL A 57 12.63 -23.58 0.18
CA VAL A 57 11.62 -23.66 -0.89
C VAL A 57 11.88 -24.85 -1.83
N ARG A 58 10.91 -25.17 -2.69
CA ARG A 58 10.91 -26.36 -3.56
C ARG A 58 12.14 -26.50 -4.44
N ASN A 59 12.65 -25.39 -4.96
CA ASN A 59 13.82 -25.42 -5.83
C ASN A 59 15.14 -25.63 -5.07
N GLY A 60 15.09 -25.66 -3.73
CA GLY A 60 16.21 -25.86 -2.82
C GLY A 60 16.84 -24.58 -2.28
N SER A 61 16.39 -23.38 -2.74
CA SER A 61 16.87 -22.12 -2.17
C SER A 61 16.55 -22.08 -0.67
N SER A 62 17.47 -21.58 0.14
CA SER A 62 17.33 -21.60 1.61
C SER A 62 17.75 -20.31 2.30
N VAL A 63 17.10 -19.99 3.42
CA VAL A 63 17.44 -18.87 4.31
C VAL A 63 17.54 -19.38 5.75
N LYS A 64 18.54 -18.89 6.49
CA LYS A 64 18.65 -19.13 7.95
C LYS A 64 18.52 -17.83 8.73
N LEU A 65 17.72 -17.87 9.79
CA LEU A 65 17.39 -16.74 10.64
C LEU A 65 17.57 -17.14 12.11
N GLN A 66 18.32 -16.35 12.85
CA GLN A 66 18.40 -16.45 14.31
C GLN A 66 17.24 -15.68 14.92
N ILE A 67 16.40 -16.37 15.68
CA ILE A 67 15.19 -15.79 16.27
C ILE A 67 15.57 -14.76 17.33
N PRO A 68 16.41 -15.02 18.35
CA PRO A 68 16.60 -14.12 19.49
C PRO A 68 17.09 -12.70 19.17
N ASN A 69 17.61 -12.48 17.96
CA ASN A 69 18.12 -11.20 17.50
C ASN A 69 17.53 -10.79 16.13
N ALA A 70 16.58 -11.55 15.58
CA ALA A 70 16.01 -11.37 14.24
C ALA A 70 17.07 -11.19 13.14
N HIS A 71 18.15 -11.98 13.22
CA HIS A 71 19.31 -11.86 12.35
C HIS A 71 19.31 -12.90 11.23
N VAL A 72 19.26 -12.48 9.97
CA VAL A 72 19.41 -13.40 8.84
C VAL A 72 20.89 -13.69 8.64
N THR A 73 21.28 -14.94 8.84
CA THR A 73 22.69 -15.37 8.83
C THR A 73 23.12 -16.06 7.54
N SER A 74 22.20 -16.61 6.76
CA SER A 74 22.53 -17.31 5.52
C SER A 74 21.43 -17.12 4.49
N TYR A 75 21.83 -16.90 3.23
CA TYR A 75 20.94 -16.95 2.09
C TYR A 75 21.63 -17.65 0.93
N LYS A 76 21.07 -18.78 0.52
CA LYS A 76 21.58 -19.64 -0.54
C LYS A 76 20.54 -19.81 -1.64
N PRO A 77 20.43 -18.87 -2.58
CA PRO A 77 19.58 -19.01 -3.75
C PRO A 77 20.12 -20.08 -4.70
N LYS A 78 19.20 -20.64 -5.51
CA LYS A 78 19.55 -21.51 -6.62
C LYS A 78 20.24 -20.72 -7.75
N VAL A 79 21.34 -21.27 -8.24
CA VAL A 79 22.19 -20.72 -9.30
C VAL A 79 22.27 -21.73 -10.45
N TYR A 80 21.76 -21.37 -11.62
CA TYR A 80 21.51 -22.32 -12.72
C TYR A 80 22.73 -22.76 -13.53
N TRP A 81 23.92 -22.19 -13.28
CA TRP A 81 25.14 -22.45 -14.06
C TRP A 81 26.20 -23.30 -13.32
N LYS A 82 25.86 -23.89 -12.17
CA LYS A 82 26.73 -24.82 -11.43
C LYS A 82 26.00 -26.12 -11.11
N ASP A 83 26.73 -27.24 -11.10
CA ASP A 83 26.20 -28.59 -10.88
C ASP A 83 25.59 -28.78 -9.47
N ASP A 84 26.20 -28.18 -8.43
CA ASP A 84 25.71 -28.19 -7.03
C ASP A 84 24.66 -27.09 -6.75
N GLY A 85 24.40 -26.21 -7.72
CA GLY A 85 23.21 -25.37 -7.80
C GLY A 85 22.94 -24.30 -6.74
N PHE A 86 23.74 -24.11 -5.67
CA PHE A 86 23.48 -23.10 -4.61
C PHE A 86 24.73 -22.37 -4.14
N GLU A 87 24.66 -21.05 -3.95
CA GLU A 87 25.78 -20.20 -3.52
C GLU A 87 25.43 -19.37 -2.29
N GLU A 88 26.33 -19.27 -1.32
CA GLU A 88 26.14 -18.37 -0.17
C GLU A 88 26.35 -16.91 -0.59
N VAL A 89 25.33 -16.09 -0.37
CA VAL A 89 25.32 -14.68 -0.78
C VAL A 89 25.68 -13.77 0.38
N LEU A 90 25.36 -14.16 1.61
CA LEU A 90 25.62 -13.33 2.78
C LEU A 90 27.02 -13.58 3.32
N TYR A 91 27.64 -12.50 3.80
CA TYR A 91 28.89 -12.58 4.54
C TYR A 91 28.59 -12.47 6.02
N THR A 92 28.80 -13.56 6.76
CA THR A 92 28.61 -13.64 8.21
C THR A 92 29.85 -14.13 8.92
N LEU A 93 30.12 -13.55 10.08
CA LEU A 93 31.19 -13.96 10.98
C LEU A 93 30.60 -14.62 12.22
N PRO A 94 31.21 -15.72 12.70
CA PRO A 94 30.83 -16.32 13.96
C PRO A 94 31.07 -15.34 15.12
N PRO A 95 30.39 -15.53 16.26
CA PRO A 95 30.59 -14.71 17.44
C PRO A 95 32.07 -14.75 17.89
N PRO A 96 32.66 -13.62 18.30
CA PRO A 96 34.06 -13.55 18.71
C PRO A 96 34.29 -14.38 19.98
N SER A 97 35.30 -15.26 19.95
CA SER A 97 35.65 -16.17 21.05
C SER A 97 36.23 -15.50 22.30
N SER A 98 36.29 -14.17 22.36
CA SER A 98 37.03 -13.39 23.37
C SER A 98 36.20 -12.38 24.18
N SER A 99 34.87 -12.38 24.11
CA SER A 99 34.04 -11.48 24.92
C SER A 99 32.86 -12.18 25.56
N SER A 100 32.85 -12.22 26.90
CA SER A 100 31.81 -12.79 27.76
C SER A 100 30.50 -11.98 27.82
N SER A 101 30.22 -11.12 26.83
CA SER A 101 29.06 -10.21 26.90
C SER A 101 28.32 -9.91 25.57
N SER A 102 28.66 -10.54 24.44
CA SER A 102 27.84 -10.46 23.22
C SER A 102 27.93 -11.73 22.36
N SER A 103 26.92 -12.60 22.49
CA SER A 103 26.81 -13.90 21.82
C SER A 103 26.37 -13.84 20.34
N ASN A 104 26.47 -12.68 19.69
CA ASN A 104 25.84 -12.46 18.38
C ASN A 104 26.84 -12.59 17.22
N SER A 105 26.42 -13.29 16.16
CA SER A 105 27.10 -13.26 14.86
C SER A 105 27.09 -11.85 14.26
N ARG A 106 28.12 -11.52 13.50
CA ARG A 106 28.23 -10.24 12.76
C ARG A 106 28.01 -10.49 11.27
N GLY A 107 27.63 -9.46 10.52
CA GLY A 107 27.36 -9.58 9.09
C GLY A 107 25.91 -9.92 8.78
N GLY A 108 25.65 -10.65 7.69
CA GLY A 108 24.31 -11.08 7.30
C GLY A 108 23.37 -9.91 6.98
N ILE A 109 22.06 -10.11 7.17
CA ILE A 109 21.06 -9.03 7.09
C ILE A 109 20.55 -8.72 8.49
N GLY A 110 20.86 -7.51 8.96
CA GLY A 110 20.50 -7.04 10.30
C GLY A 110 19.52 -5.87 10.25
N LEU A 111 18.44 -5.96 11.04
CA LEU A 111 17.55 -4.86 11.33
C LEU A 111 18.14 -4.01 12.47
N VAL A 112 18.35 -2.72 12.21
CA VAL A 112 18.87 -1.75 13.17
C VAL A 112 17.79 -0.72 13.46
N ILE A 113 17.35 -0.62 14.72
CA ILE A 113 16.38 0.38 15.17
C ILE A 113 16.92 1.06 16.42
N ASN A 114 17.23 2.35 16.30
CA ASN A 114 17.79 3.18 17.36
C ASN A 114 16.85 4.35 17.66
N GLU A 115 16.43 4.47 18.92
CA GLU A 115 15.60 5.58 19.41
C GLU A 115 16.46 6.81 19.74
N ILE A 116 16.03 7.97 19.27
CA ILE A 116 16.70 9.26 19.54
C ILE A 116 15.99 9.94 20.72
N LEU A 117 16.69 10.05 21.85
CA LEU A 117 16.22 10.79 23.01
C LEU A 117 16.69 12.26 22.93
N GLU A 118 15.80 13.22 23.18
CA GLU A 118 16.20 14.63 23.25
C GLU A 118 16.94 14.97 24.56
N PRO A 119 17.96 15.85 24.52
CA PRO A 119 18.73 16.19 25.71
C PRO A 119 17.96 17.15 26.67
N ASN A 120 17.67 16.71 27.90
CA ASN A 120 18.49 17.17 29.03
C ASN A 120 19.05 18.62 29.06
N PRO A 121 18.35 19.75 29.33
CA PRO A 121 18.97 21.09 29.25
C PRO A 121 20.08 21.39 30.29
N LYS A 122 20.54 20.41 31.07
CA LYS A 122 21.62 20.52 32.07
C LYS A 122 22.67 19.40 31.95
N GLY A 123 23.16 19.14 30.74
CA GLY A 123 24.27 18.22 30.49
C GLY A 123 24.89 18.43 29.10
N PRO A 124 26.14 17.98 28.85
CA PRO A 124 26.80 18.24 27.58
C PRO A 124 26.10 17.51 26.42
N ALA A 125 26.33 18.07 25.22
CA ALA A 125 25.71 17.81 23.91
C ALA A 125 25.12 16.42 23.64
N ALA A 126 23.99 16.42 22.90
CA ALA A 126 23.22 15.29 22.39
C ALA A 126 23.95 13.94 22.42
N MET A 127 23.77 13.21 23.50
CA MET A 127 24.10 11.79 23.56
C MET A 127 23.00 11.05 22.80
N THR A 128 23.29 10.55 21.61
CA THR A 128 22.63 9.34 21.13
C THR A 128 22.86 8.32 22.23
N LYS A 129 21.81 7.95 22.97
CA LYS A 129 21.92 6.79 23.83
C LYS A 129 21.95 5.60 22.89
N THR A 130 23.14 5.24 22.41
CA THR A 130 23.40 3.86 22.03
C THR A 130 23.12 3.12 23.33
N THR A 131 21.95 2.52 23.45
CA THR A 131 21.76 1.45 24.41
C THR A 131 22.63 0.31 23.90
N ALA A 132 23.94 0.41 24.09
CA ALA A 132 24.90 -0.69 24.09
C ALA A 132 24.65 -1.64 25.28
N ALA A 133 23.39 -1.70 25.73
CA ALA A 133 22.84 -2.46 26.84
C ALA A 133 21.32 -2.59 26.64
N ALA A 134 20.92 -3.13 25.49
CA ALA A 134 19.76 -4.00 25.37
C ALA A 134 20.16 -5.15 24.44
N SER A 135 21.24 -5.84 24.83
CA SER A 135 21.52 -7.19 24.37
C SER A 135 20.26 -8.03 24.59
N ALA A 136 19.77 -8.64 23.50
CA ALA A 136 18.55 -9.45 23.41
C ALA A 136 17.24 -8.68 23.62
N SER A 137 16.78 -7.99 22.57
CA SER A 137 15.34 -7.91 22.33
C SER A 137 14.89 -9.34 22.03
N GLU A 138 14.24 -10.00 22.99
CA GLU A 138 13.78 -11.39 22.84
C GLU A 138 12.65 -11.41 21.82
N TRP A 139 13.02 -11.54 20.54
CA TRP A 139 12.07 -11.71 19.46
C TRP A 139 11.38 -13.07 19.62
N THR A 140 10.10 -13.08 19.31
CA THR A 140 9.29 -14.30 19.36
C THR A 140 8.62 -14.50 18.01
N VAL A 141 8.47 -15.77 17.61
CA VAL A 141 7.73 -16.14 16.40
C VAL A 141 6.24 -15.95 16.70
N THR A 142 5.57 -15.10 15.91
CA THR A 142 4.13 -14.86 16.02
C THR A 142 3.35 -15.70 15.05
N ASP A 143 3.85 -15.84 13.82
CA ASP A 143 3.18 -16.56 12.76
C ASP A 143 4.17 -17.12 11.71
N VAL A 144 3.70 -18.10 10.95
CA VAL A 144 4.42 -18.76 9.87
C VAL A 144 3.48 -19.13 8.75
N ASP A 145 3.91 -18.90 7.52
CA ASP A 145 3.14 -19.29 6.33
C ASP A 145 3.98 -20.13 5.39
N SER A 146 3.36 -21.15 4.79
CA SER A 146 3.98 -22.06 3.84
C SER A 146 2.98 -22.37 2.74
N ASP A 147 3.06 -21.61 1.64
CA ASP A 147 2.30 -21.90 0.44
C ASP A 147 3.08 -22.91 -0.39
N SER A 148 2.65 -24.17 -0.32
CA SER A 148 3.05 -25.25 -1.22
C SER A 148 4.56 -25.43 -1.38
N ILE A 149 5.38 -24.94 -0.44
CA ILE A 149 6.85 -24.78 -0.51
C ILE A 149 7.39 -23.86 -1.62
N ASP A 150 6.56 -23.09 -2.30
CA ASP A 150 7.01 -22.09 -3.28
C ASP A 150 7.20 -20.71 -2.63
N ALA A 151 6.42 -20.37 -1.60
CA ALA A 151 6.61 -19.19 -0.78
C ALA A 151 6.56 -19.56 0.71
N LEU A 152 7.58 -19.14 1.46
CA LEU A 152 7.69 -19.38 2.90
C LEU A 152 7.87 -18.07 3.63
N GLN A 153 7.19 -17.91 4.76
CA GLN A 153 7.27 -16.69 5.57
C GLN A 153 7.34 -17.03 7.06
N VAL A 154 8.14 -16.23 7.78
CA VAL A 154 8.16 -16.20 9.25
C VAL A 154 7.97 -14.77 9.71
N GLU A 155 7.04 -14.56 10.63
CA GLU A 155 6.84 -13.28 11.32
C GLU A 155 7.41 -13.38 12.73
N LEU A 156 8.27 -12.42 13.06
CA LEU A 156 8.83 -12.21 14.39
C LEU A 156 8.24 -10.92 14.97
N SER A 157 7.95 -10.92 16.26
CA SER A 157 7.59 -9.70 16.99
C SER A 157 8.50 -9.45 18.18
N CYS A 158 8.69 -8.18 18.51
CA CYS A 158 9.33 -7.74 19.73
C CYS A 158 8.71 -6.43 20.21
N SER A 159 8.50 -6.31 21.52
CA SER A 159 8.10 -5.06 22.16
C SER A 159 9.31 -4.39 22.83
N ARG A 160 9.62 -3.15 22.42
CA ARG A 160 10.67 -2.30 22.99
C ARG A 160 10.05 -1.04 23.60
N GLY A 161 9.84 -1.07 24.91
CA GLY A 161 9.25 0.07 25.64
C GLY A 161 7.81 0.32 25.19
N THR A 162 7.59 1.38 24.41
CA THR A 162 6.26 1.73 23.87
C THR A 162 6.07 1.29 22.41
N LEU A 163 7.10 0.72 21.79
CA LEU A 163 7.09 0.29 20.40
C LEU A 163 6.85 -1.21 20.31
N ASP A 164 5.88 -1.61 19.50
CA ASP A 164 5.76 -2.97 18.99
C ASP A 164 6.39 -3.02 17.60
N ILE A 165 7.28 -3.97 17.39
CA ILE A 165 8.05 -4.13 16.16
C ILE A 165 7.77 -5.52 15.63
N ASN A 166 7.20 -5.61 14.43
CA ASN A 166 7.07 -6.86 13.69
C ASN A 166 8.10 -6.87 12.56
N TYR A 167 8.75 -8.01 12.38
CA TYR A 167 9.73 -8.25 11.34
C TYR A 167 9.37 -9.52 10.60
N VAL A 168 9.14 -9.38 9.30
CA VAL A 168 8.72 -10.46 8.41
C VAL A 168 9.89 -10.81 7.51
N VAL A 169 10.21 -12.11 7.44
CA VAL A 169 11.21 -12.66 6.52
C VAL A 169 10.50 -13.65 5.60
N SER A 170 10.59 -13.41 4.30
CA SER A 170 9.93 -14.22 3.28
C SER A 170 10.94 -14.74 2.27
N LEU A 171 10.80 -16.00 1.87
CA LEU A 171 11.64 -16.70 0.91
C LEU A 171 10.80 -17.20 -0.26
N TYR A 172 11.25 -16.86 -1.47
CA TYR A 172 10.71 -17.30 -2.75
C TYR A 172 11.77 -18.09 -3.53
N PRO A 173 11.43 -18.72 -4.66
CA PRO A 173 12.38 -19.55 -5.40
C PRO A 173 13.61 -18.74 -5.90
N LEU A 174 13.42 -17.48 -6.28
CA LEU A 174 14.44 -16.63 -6.89
C LEU A 174 14.78 -15.37 -6.09
N SER A 175 14.12 -15.13 -4.96
CA SER A 175 14.29 -13.90 -4.17
C SER A 175 14.00 -14.14 -2.69
N MET A 176 14.44 -13.20 -1.87
CA MET A 176 14.01 -13.09 -0.47
C MET A 176 13.61 -11.66 -0.19
N ALA A 177 12.70 -11.47 0.76
CA ALA A 177 12.22 -10.17 1.20
C ALA A 177 12.29 -10.07 2.72
N THR A 178 12.53 -8.86 3.21
CA THR A 178 12.42 -8.52 4.62
C THR A 178 11.57 -7.26 4.75
N ALA A 179 10.64 -7.27 5.70
CA ALA A 179 9.77 -6.14 5.98
C ALA A 179 9.72 -5.86 7.48
N VAL A 180 9.66 -4.59 7.84
CA VAL A 180 9.57 -4.16 9.24
C VAL A 180 8.38 -3.24 9.42
N ILE A 181 7.59 -3.51 10.44
CA ILE A 181 6.43 -2.73 10.84
C ILE A 181 6.68 -2.25 12.26
N VAL A 182 6.61 -0.94 12.47
CA VAL A 182 6.78 -0.34 13.81
C VAL A 182 5.49 0.36 14.20
N LYS A 183 4.97 0.01 15.37
CA LYS A 183 3.76 0.58 15.96
C LYS A 183 4.10 1.23 17.30
N ASN A 184 3.73 2.49 17.47
CA ASN A 184 3.88 3.19 18.74
C ASN A 184 2.58 3.12 19.55
N ASN A 185 2.58 2.32 20.61
CA ASN A 185 1.48 2.21 21.58
C ASN A 185 1.60 3.22 22.74
N GLY A 186 2.64 4.05 22.73
CA GLY A 186 2.86 5.12 23.70
C GLY A 186 1.95 6.32 23.45
N ARG A 187 2.08 7.33 24.33
CA ARG A 187 1.31 8.59 24.23
C ARG A 187 2.04 9.71 23.50
N ASN A 188 3.36 9.57 23.31
CA ASN A 188 4.21 10.59 22.69
C ASN A 188 4.82 10.05 21.39
N PRO A 189 5.02 10.89 20.36
CA PRO A 189 5.76 10.49 19.16
C PRO A 189 7.19 10.06 19.50
N VAL A 190 7.67 9.02 18.82
CA VAL A 190 9.02 8.48 19.00
C VAL A 190 9.84 8.73 17.73
N LYS A 191 11.04 9.27 17.89
CA LYS A 191 11.99 9.53 16.79
C LYS A 191 12.95 8.37 16.67
N LEU A 192 13.02 7.76 15.48
CA LEU A 192 13.83 6.57 15.21
C LEU A 192 14.82 6.83 14.08
N THR A 193 16.01 6.26 14.21
CA THR A 193 16.87 5.95 13.06
C THR A 193 16.80 4.45 12.82
N THR A 194 16.56 4.06 11.58
CA THR A 194 16.33 2.67 11.22
C THR A 194 17.08 2.31 9.94
N ALA A 195 17.59 1.08 9.86
CA ALA A 195 18.19 0.55 8.65
C ALA A 195 18.07 -0.97 8.60
N ILE A 196 17.99 -1.51 7.39
CA ILE A 196 18.17 -2.94 7.14
C ILE A 196 19.48 -3.06 6.37
N LEU A 197 20.53 -3.51 7.05
CA LEU A 197 21.88 -3.54 6.49
C LEU A 197 22.25 -4.97 6.09
N SER A 198 22.59 -5.14 4.81
CA SER A 198 22.96 -6.43 4.22
C SER A 198 24.46 -6.47 3.94
N HIS A 199 25.14 -7.46 4.51
CA HIS A 199 26.54 -7.74 4.23
C HIS A 199 26.62 -8.81 3.15
N LEU A 200 26.94 -8.40 1.92
CA LEU A 200 26.99 -9.27 0.76
C LEU A 200 28.42 -9.74 0.52
N LYS A 201 28.58 -11.06 0.35
CA LYS A 201 29.83 -11.69 -0.01
C LYS A 201 30.17 -11.41 -1.47
N SER A 202 31.45 -11.20 -1.76
CA SER A 202 31.97 -11.06 -3.11
C SER A 202 33.31 -11.78 -3.26
N LYS A 203 33.64 -12.24 -4.47
CA LYS A 203 34.90 -12.97 -4.72
C LYS A 203 36.12 -12.06 -4.76
N THR A 204 36.01 -10.87 -5.34
CA THR A 204 37.16 -9.96 -5.46
C THR A 204 36.76 -8.50 -5.28
N ARG A 205 37.61 -7.72 -4.61
CA ARG A 205 37.38 -6.27 -4.47
C ARG A 205 37.34 -5.52 -5.80
N ALA A 206 38.17 -5.93 -6.77
CA ALA A 206 38.26 -5.26 -8.07
C ALA A 206 37.04 -5.53 -8.97
N GLY A 207 36.44 -6.72 -8.86
CA GLY A 207 35.24 -7.10 -9.60
C GLY A 207 33.92 -6.80 -8.89
N THR A 208 33.95 -6.06 -7.77
CA THR A 208 32.75 -5.68 -7.02
C THR A 208 32.31 -4.26 -7.39
N GLY A 209 31.03 -4.07 -7.69
CA GLY A 209 30.49 -2.75 -7.99
C GLY A 209 29.02 -2.58 -7.66
N ILE A 210 28.55 -1.34 -7.71
CA ILE A 210 27.12 -1.01 -7.68
C ILE A 210 26.73 -0.20 -8.91
N GLN A 211 25.62 -0.58 -9.51
CA GLN A 211 24.98 0.07 -10.64
C GLN A 211 23.61 0.61 -10.25
N GLY A 212 23.19 1.69 -10.91
CA GLY A 212 21.87 2.30 -10.72
C GLY A 212 21.86 3.53 -9.82
N LEU A 213 23.00 3.92 -9.24
CA LEU A 213 23.12 5.13 -8.40
C LEU A 213 23.63 6.36 -9.17
N ARG A 214 23.64 6.32 -10.50
CA ARG A 214 24.07 7.46 -11.33
C ARG A 214 23.17 8.68 -11.07
N SER A 215 23.78 9.86 -11.05
CA SER A 215 23.13 11.16 -10.77
C SER A 215 22.55 11.30 -9.36
N CYS A 216 22.72 10.30 -8.48
CA CYS A 216 22.30 10.40 -7.09
C CYS A 216 23.26 11.26 -6.28
N THR A 217 22.71 12.05 -5.38
CA THR A 217 23.47 12.78 -4.37
C THR A 217 23.84 11.85 -3.22
N TYR A 218 25.07 12.01 -2.72
CA TYR A 218 25.56 11.27 -1.56
C TYR A 218 26.44 12.15 -0.69
N CYS A 219 26.57 11.76 0.58
CA CYS A 219 27.56 12.31 1.48
C CYS A 219 28.31 11.18 2.22
N THR A 220 29.52 11.48 2.67
CA THR A 220 30.29 10.55 3.50
C THR A 220 29.64 10.46 4.89
N HIS A 221 29.21 9.27 5.29
CA HIS A 221 28.47 9.08 6.53
C HIS A 221 28.82 7.71 7.17
N PRO A 222 28.96 7.62 8.50
CA PRO A 222 29.17 6.34 9.16
C PRO A 222 27.90 5.45 9.10
N PRO A 223 28.04 4.11 9.15
CA PRO A 223 26.89 3.23 9.35
C PRO A 223 26.21 3.50 10.70
N LEU A 224 24.94 3.11 10.84
CA LEU A 224 24.31 3.04 12.16
C LEU A 224 25.04 1.99 13.02
N SER A 225 25.33 2.35 14.27
CA SER A 225 25.92 1.39 15.19
C SER A 225 24.94 0.26 15.47
N SER A 226 25.41 -0.98 15.38
CA SER A 226 24.57 -2.17 15.56
C SER A 226 25.37 -3.37 16.08
N SER A 227 24.68 -4.37 16.65
CA SER A 227 25.31 -5.64 17.05
C SER A 227 25.77 -6.50 15.88
N PHE A 228 25.31 -6.20 14.66
CA PHE A 228 25.59 -6.96 13.45
C PHE A 228 26.71 -6.32 12.60
N GLU A 229 27.27 -5.18 13.03
CA GLU A 229 28.28 -4.46 12.27
C GLU A 229 29.59 -5.28 12.19
N ILE A 230 30.13 -5.42 10.97
CA ILE A 230 31.47 -5.99 10.78
C ILE A 230 32.52 -4.89 10.97
N LEU A 231 32.30 -3.75 10.30
CA LEU A 231 33.08 -2.52 10.50
C LEU A 231 32.37 -1.65 11.51
N SER A 232 33.08 -1.26 12.56
CA SER A 232 32.55 -0.23 13.46
C SER A 232 32.38 1.11 12.72
N PRO A 233 31.46 2.00 13.17
CA PRO A 233 31.28 3.31 12.56
C PRO A 233 32.57 4.12 12.41
N ALA A 234 33.48 4.02 13.39
CA ALA A 234 34.79 4.65 13.34
C ALA A 234 35.73 3.99 12.31
N GLU A 235 35.69 2.65 12.19
CA GLU A 235 36.48 1.94 11.19
C GLU A 235 35.98 2.19 9.77
N ALA A 236 34.67 2.27 9.54
CA ALA A 236 34.08 2.54 8.24
C ALA A 236 34.54 3.89 7.67
N MET A 237 34.75 4.89 8.54
CA MET A 237 35.14 6.25 8.17
C MET A 237 36.65 6.47 8.02
N LYS A 238 37.50 5.47 8.25
CA LYS A 238 38.94 5.60 8.02
C LYS A 238 39.22 5.70 6.53
N THR A 239 40.17 6.54 6.13
CA THR A 239 40.65 6.63 4.75
C THR A 239 41.68 5.55 4.47
N GLU A 240 41.64 4.96 3.29
CA GLU A 240 42.69 4.06 2.78
C GLU A 240 43.81 4.89 2.14
N GLU A 241 45.07 4.51 2.34
CA GLU A 241 46.18 5.21 1.68
C GLU A 241 46.25 4.81 0.20
N PRO A 242 46.41 5.77 -0.73
CA PRO A 242 46.52 5.46 -2.15
C PRO A 242 47.80 4.67 -2.43
N HIS A 243 47.65 3.47 -3.00
CA HIS A 243 48.79 2.76 -3.59
C HIS A 243 49.21 3.42 -4.91
N LEU A 244 50.49 3.22 -5.30
CA LEU A 244 51.19 3.82 -6.46
C LEU A 244 50.47 3.68 -7.83
N PHE A 245 49.44 2.84 -7.94
CA PHE A 245 48.66 2.60 -9.16
C PHE A 245 47.14 2.88 -9.01
N SER A 246 46.76 3.81 -8.13
CA SER A 246 45.35 4.18 -7.89
C SER A 246 44.85 5.27 -8.86
N PHE A 247 45.07 5.09 -10.17
CA PHE A 247 44.63 6.04 -11.20
C PHE A 247 43.10 6.16 -11.22
N GLY A 248 42.59 7.39 -11.10
CA GLY A 248 41.15 7.70 -11.11
C GLY A 248 40.42 7.54 -9.77
N TRP A 249 41.13 7.26 -8.67
CA TRP A 249 40.54 7.20 -7.32
C TRP A 249 40.64 8.56 -6.63
N GLU A 250 39.49 9.12 -6.24
CA GLU A 250 39.42 10.28 -5.35
C GLU A 250 39.07 9.84 -3.92
N PRO A 251 39.83 10.28 -2.90
CA PRO A 251 39.50 10.00 -1.51
C PRO A 251 38.16 10.62 -1.13
N GLU A 252 37.47 10.01 -0.16
CA GLU A 252 36.17 10.52 0.30
C GLU A 252 36.28 11.94 0.86
N LYS A 253 35.32 12.79 0.48
CA LYS A 253 35.23 14.14 1.01
C LYS A 253 34.88 14.10 2.51
N LYS A 254 35.18 15.20 3.21
CA LYS A 254 34.86 15.34 4.63
C LYS A 254 33.36 15.09 4.88
N PRO A 255 32.98 14.50 6.03
CA PRO A 255 31.58 14.28 6.40
C PRO A 255 30.75 15.56 6.25
N GLY A 256 29.51 15.41 5.75
CA GLY A 256 28.58 16.53 5.54
C GLY A 256 28.77 17.29 4.23
N MET A 257 29.80 17.00 3.44
CA MET A 257 29.89 17.50 2.06
C MET A 257 29.11 16.59 1.10
N TRP A 258 28.22 17.21 0.33
CA TRP A 258 27.43 16.52 -0.70
C TRP A 258 28.20 16.43 -2.02
N SER A 259 28.04 15.32 -2.72
CA SER A 259 28.57 15.09 -4.07
C SER A 259 27.55 14.32 -4.91
N THR A 260 27.70 14.38 -6.22
CA THR A 260 26.85 13.66 -7.18
C THR A 260 27.62 12.49 -7.76
N GLN A 261 26.95 11.35 -7.92
CA GLN A 261 27.53 10.14 -8.49
C GLN A 261 27.51 10.22 -10.02
N ASP A 262 28.66 10.53 -10.64
CA ASP A 262 28.70 10.79 -12.09
C ASP A 262 28.87 9.51 -12.93
N VAL A 263 29.53 8.49 -12.38
CA VAL A 263 29.79 7.23 -13.08
C VAL A 263 28.61 6.26 -12.99
N PRO A 264 28.34 5.47 -14.06
CA PRO A 264 27.23 4.51 -14.09
C PRO A 264 27.42 3.32 -13.15
N ILE A 265 28.67 2.94 -12.88
CA ILE A 265 29.04 1.85 -11.97
C ILE A 265 30.06 2.39 -10.97
N THR A 266 29.75 2.27 -9.69
CA THR A 266 30.67 2.57 -8.60
C THR A 266 31.47 1.31 -8.28
N VAL A 267 32.76 1.28 -8.64
CA VAL A 267 33.65 0.17 -8.33
C VAL A 267 34.03 0.22 -6.85
N LEU A 268 33.73 -0.85 -6.10
CA LEU A 268 33.87 -0.92 -4.65
C LEU A 268 35.22 -1.47 -4.20
N LYS A 269 36.28 -1.29 -5.01
CA LYS A 269 37.64 -1.79 -4.72
C LYS A 269 38.26 -1.16 -3.49
N HIS A 270 38.07 0.14 -3.34
CA HIS A 270 38.65 0.95 -2.28
C HIS A 270 37.64 1.17 -1.16
N LYS A 271 38.17 1.47 0.03
CA LYS A 271 37.34 1.77 1.19
C LYS A 271 36.47 3.00 0.95
N LEU A 272 35.18 2.88 1.27
CA LEU A 272 34.23 3.98 1.19
C LEU A 272 33.05 3.78 2.16
N SER A 273 32.43 4.86 2.60
CA SER A 273 31.23 4.85 3.44
C SER A 273 30.32 6.02 3.09
N ARG A 274 29.28 5.74 2.30
CA ARG A 274 28.40 6.74 1.68
C ARG A 274 26.97 6.51 2.09
N LEU A 275 26.26 7.62 2.30
CA LEU A 275 24.81 7.64 2.39
C LEU A 275 24.28 8.38 1.16
N TYR A 276 23.58 7.65 0.30
CA TYR A 276 22.86 8.20 -0.84
C TYR A 276 21.50 8.65 -0.34
N SER A 277 21.24 9.94 -0.46
CA SER A 277 20.01 10.58 0.00
C SER A 277 19.85 11.92 -0.69
N VAL A 278 18.67 12.50 -0.59
CA VAL A 278 18.40 13.86 -1.03
C VAL A 278 18.80 14.82 0.09
N PRO A 279 19.62 15.87 -0.17
CA PRO A 279 19.99 16.85 0.84
C PRO A 279 18.76 17.43 1.54
N PRO A 280 18.76 17.61 2.87
CA PRO A 280 17.59 18.14 3.60
C PRO A 280 17.08 19.47 3.05
N GLN A 281 17.97 20.34 2.57
CA GLN A 281 17.63 21.62 1.94
C GLN A 281 16.86 21.43 0.62
N GLU A 282 17.14 20.35 -0.10
CA GLU A 282 16.45 19.99 -1.33
C GLU A 282 15.14 19.26 -1.06
N LYS A 283 15.09 18.40 -0.03
CA LYS A 283 13.83 17.79 0.47
C LYS A 283 12.80 18.83 0.91
N ALA A 284 13.25 20.02 1.34
CA ALA A 284 12.37 21.13 1.71
C ALA A 284 11.70 21.82 0.50
N LYS A 285 12.17 21.57 -0.74
CA LYS A 285 11.53 22.07 -1.95
C LYS A 285 10.23 21.31 -2.19
N ARG A 286 9.25 21.97 -2.82
CA ARG A 286 7.96 21.35 -3.18
C ARG A 286 8.10 20.17 -4.16
N PHE A 287 9.14 20.20 -4.99
CA PHE A 287 9.50 19.14 -5.93
C PHE A 287 11.01 18.91 -5.84
N TYR A 288 11.42 17.65 -5.73
CA TYR A 288 12.81 17.23 -5.75
C TYR A 288 12.93 15.83 -6.33
N ASN A 289 14.10 15.49 -6.87
CA ASN A 289 14.37 14.16 -7.39
C ASN A 289 14.59 13.19 -6.23
N SER A 290 13.81 12.13 -6.15
CA SER A 290 14.04 11.04 -5.20
C SER A 290 15.21 10.17 -5.65
N ILE A 291 15.86 9.49 -4.69
CA ILE A 291 16.81 8.43 -5.01
C ILE A 291 16.07 7.24 -5.65
N PRO A 292 16.73 6.40 -6.46
CA PRO A 292 16.09 5.25 -7.11
C PRO A 292 15.61 4.21 -6.10
N SER A 293 14.48 3.56 -6.37
CA SER A 293 13.93 2.47 -5.55
C SER A 293 14.67 1.15 -5.77
N LYS A 294 15.39 1.00 -6.88
CA LYS A 294 16.16 -0.20 -7.25
C LYS A 294 17.60 0.14 -7.62
N TYR A 295 18.53 -0.71 -7.20
CA TYR A 295 19.93 -0.68 -7.61
C TYR A 295 20.47 -2.11 -7.64
N GLU A 296 21.59 -2.31 -8.34
CA GLU A 296 22.16 -3.63 -8.57
C GLU A 296 23.57 -3.71 -7.99
N THR A 297 23.85 -4.80 -7.29
CA THR A 297 25.20 -5.16 -6.86
C THR A 297 25.78 -6.13 -7.86
N ILE A 298 27.05 -5.93 -8.20
CA ILE A 298 27.76 -6.67 -9.23
C ILE A 298 28.93 -7.38 -8.55
N ASP A 299 29.01 -8.70 -8.75
CA ASP A 299 30.21 -9.49 -8.46
C ASP A 299 30.64 -10.23 -9.74
N GLN A 300 31.55 -9.61 -10.47
CA GLN A 300 32.12 -10.18 -11.69
C GLN A 300 32.87 -11.50 -11.44
N GLY A 301 33.41 -11.69 -10.24
CA GLY A 301 34.22 -12.86 -9.92
C GLY A 301 33.37 -14.13 -9.77
N ARG A 302 32.14 -14.00 -9.26
CA ARG A 302 31.16 -15.09 -9.17
C ARG A 302 30.13 -15.08 -10.31
N GLU A 303 30.18 -14.06 -11.17
CA GLU A 303 29.19 -13.80 -12.22
C GLU A 303 27.76 -13.64 -11.64
N LEU A 304 27.68 -13.05 -10.44
CA LEU A 304 26.44 -12.84 -9.72
C LEU A 304 26.04 -11.36 -9.72
N PHE A 305 24.75 -11.13 -9.92
CA PHE A 305 24.13 -9.80 -9.86
C PHE A 305 22.93 -9.88 -8.90
N PHE A 306 22.92 -9.05 -7.87
CA PHE A 306 21.76 -8.96 -6.97
C PHE A 306 21.09 -7.61 -7.12
N ARG A 307 19.82 -7.65 -7.54
CA ARG A 307 18.95 -6.49 -7.52
C ARG A 307 18.42 -6.27 -6.13
N ILE A 308 18.66 -5.09 -5.58
CA ILE A 308 18.14 -4.65 -4.29
C ILE A 308 17.02 -3.66 -4.56
N ILE A 309 15.85 -3.96 -4.03
CA ILE A 309 14.65 -3.12 -4.12
C ILE A 309 14.36 -2.62 -2.70
N ARG A 310 14.25 -1.30 -2.55
CA ARG A 310 13.86 -0.66 -1.29
C ARG A 310 12.45 -0.10 -1.40
N MET A 311 11.71 -0.23 -0.30
CA MET A 311 10.38 0.36 -0.12
C MET A 311 10.34 1.03 1.26
N GLY A 312 9.75 2.23 1.34
CA GLY A 312 9.54 2.94 2.61
C GLY A 312 10.71 3.69 3.22
N PHE A 313 11.95 3.27 2.94
CA PHE A 313 13.15 3.97 3.41
C PHE A 313 13.59 5.06 2.44
N GLU A 314 13.99 6.22 2.93
CA GLU A 314 14.35 7.37 2.09
C GLU A 314 15.83 7.42 1.68
N ASP A 315 16.70 6.66 2.34
CA ASP A 315 18.15 6.69 2.14
C ASP A 315 18.67 5.28 1.73
N ILE A 316 19.80 5.25 1.02
CA ILE A 316 20.58 4.02 0.74
C ILE A 316 21.94 4.16 1.38
N TYR A 317 22.28 3.25 2.28
CA TYR A 317 23.62 3.14 2.83
C TYR A 317 24.48 2.22 1.95
N LEU A 318 25.72 2.63 1.71
CA LEU A 318 26.70 1.85 0.96
C LEU A 318 28.08 1.99 1.59
N SER A 319 28.70 0.88 1.93
CA SER A 319 30.07 0.82 2.40
C SER A 319 30.86 -0.32 1.78
N SER A 320 32.12 -0.02 1.49
CA SER A 320 33.13 -0.99 1.12
C SER A 320 34.24 -1.00 2.18
N PRO A 321 34.68 -2.18 2.66
CA PRO A 321 35.82 -2.31 3.55
C PRO A 321 37.17 -1.99 2.88
N GLY A 322 37.28 -2.03 1.55
CA GLY A 322 38.58 -1.92 0.88
C GLY A 322 39.58 -2.99 1.36
N SER A 323 40.86 -2.65 1.49
CA SER A 323 41.88 -3.55 2.06
C SER A 323 41.59 -4.03 3.49
N PHE A 324 40.73 -3.35 4.26
CA PHE A 324 40.39 -3.79 5.63
C PHE A 324 39.60 -5.09 5.67
N SER A 325 39.05 -5.56 4.54
CA SER A 325 38.37 -6.86 4.45
C SER A 325 39.25 -8.01 4.95
N GLU A 326 40.57 -7.95 4.70
CA GLU A 326 41.55 -8.97 5.10
C GLU A 326 41.62 -9.19 6.61
N LYS A 327 41.24 -8.19 7.43
CA LYS A 327 41.14 -8.32 8.89
C LYS A 327 40.01 -9.26 9.32
N TYR A 328 38.98 -9.41 8.48
CA TYR A 328 37.74 -10.10 8.83
C TYR A 328 37.55 -11.42 8.10
N GLY A 329 38.49 -11.82 7.24
CA GLY A 329 38.45 -13.11 6.54
C GLY A 329 39.14 -13.06 5.19
N LYS A 330 39.03 -14.17 4.44
CA LYS A 330 39.63 -14.31 3.11
C LYS A 330 38.74 -13.78 1.98
N ASP A 331 37.43 -13.71 2.23
CA ASP A 331 36.46 -13.27 1.24
C ASP A 331 36.25 -11.76 1.30
N TYR A 332 35.87 -11.18 0.17
CA TYR A 332 35.47 -9.79 0.13
C TYR A 332 34.00 -9.63 0.51
N PHE A 333 33.64 -8.47 1.04
CA PHE A 333 32.24 -8.16 1.33
C PHE A 333 31.95 -6.69 1.18
N ILE A 334 30.68 -6.34 1.00
CA ILE A 334 30.18 -4.97 1.01
C ILE A 334 29.00 -4.88 1.98
N CYS A 335 28.77 -3.71 2.55
CA CYS A 335 27.58 -3.45 3.37
C CYS A 335 26.68 -2.48 2.62
N THR A 336 25.44 -2.86 2.35
CA THR A 336 24.49 -1.99 1.68
C THR A 336 23.07 -2.28 2.13
N GLY A 337 22.20 -1.28 2.04
CA GLY A 337 20.80 -1.49 2.35
C GLY A 337 20.02 -0.19 2.54
N PRO A 338 18.69 -0.31 2.64
CA PRO A 338 17.81 0.81 2.90
C PRO A 338 17.99 1.35 4.33
N ALA A 339 17.95 2.67 4.48
CA ALA A 339 18.13 3.34 5.76
C ALA A 339 17.31 4.65 5.87
N SER A 340 17.11 5.10 7.11
CA SER A 340 16.56 6.42 7.46
C SER A 340 17.47 6.99 8.55
N MET A 341 18.45 7.80 8.12
CA MET A 341 19.57 8.23 8.98
C MET A 341 19.66 9.75 9.12
N LEU A 342 19.42 10.51 8.04
CA LEU A 342 19.54 11.97 8.08
C LEU A 342 18.32 12.64 8.71
N VAL A 343 17.14 12.17 8.33
CA VAL A 343 15.87 12.63 8.88
C VAL A 343 15.31 11.49 9.73
N PRO A 344 15.20 11.67 11.06
CA PRO A 344 14.61 10.67 11.93
C PRO A 344 13.17 10.36 11.52
N LEU A 345 12.84 9.07 11.49
CA LEU A 345 11.46 8.60 11.31
C LEU A 345 10.66 8.93 12.58
N VAL A 346 9.55 9.67 12.43
CA VAL A 346 8.66 10.00 13.55
C VAL A 346 7.47 9.05 13.54
N VAL A 347 7.38 8.18 14.54
CA VAL A 347 6.26 7.25 14.71
C VAL A 347 5.28 7.81 15.73
N ASN A 348 4.09 8.21 15.26
CA ASN A 348 3.06 8.83 16.09
C ASN A 348 2.28 7.78 16.91
N PRO A 349 1.77 8.14 18.10
CA PRO A 349 0.87 7.30 18.91
C PRO A 349 -0.31 6.74 18.14
N GLY A 350 -0.57 5.44 18.24
CA GLY A 350 -1.75 4.80 17.65
C GLY A 350 -1.74 4.70 16.12
N VAL A 351 -0.66 5.12 15.47
CA VAL A 351 -0.47 5.02 14.02
C VAL A 351 0.62 3.97 13.78
N ALA A 352 0.28 2.88 13.11
CA ALA A 352 1.30 2.02 12.52
C ALA A 352 1.94 2.79 11.35
N SER A 353 3.26 2.98 11.35
CA SER A 353 3.95 3.49 10.16
C SER A 353 4.01 2.37 9.13
N ILE A 354 2.94 2.21 8.35
CA ILE A 354 2.90 1.32 7.20
C ILE A 354 3.55 2.09 6.05
N SER A 355 4.74 1.66 5.62
CA SER A 355 5.15 1.96 4.26
C SER A 355 4.23 1.15 3.36
N TYR A 356 3.19 1.76 2.81
CA TYR A 356 2.51 1.15 1.67
C TYR A 356 3.57 0.92 0.59
N PRO A 357 3.68 -0.29 0.00
CA PRO A 357 4.61 -0.48 -1.10
C PRO A 357 4.27 0.57 -2.18
N PRO A 358 5.25 1.32 -2.69
CA PRO A 358 5.02 2.09 -3.91
C PRO A 358 4.51 1.11 -4.97
N ILE A 359 3.55 1.54 -5.78
CA ILE A 359 2.93 0.66 -6.78
C ILE A 359 4.00 0.24 -7.78
N ASP A 360 4.52 -0.99 -7.62
CA ASP A 360 5.50 -1.58 -8.51
C ASP A 360 4.76 -2.22 -9.68
N THR A 361 4.71 -1.49 -10.79
CA THR A 361 4.03 -1.94 -12.00
C THR A 361 4.66 -3.19 -12.61
N GLU A 362 5.98 -3.37 -12.48
CA GLU A 362 6.67 -4.57 -12.99
C GLU A 362 6.26 -5.81 -12.16
N TYR A 363 6.15 -5.66 -10.83
CA TYR A 363 5.63 -6.69 -9.95
C TYR A 363 4.16 -7.02 -10.26
N LEU A 364 3.29 -6.00 -10.32
CA LEU A 364 1.87 -6.18 -10.63
C LEU A 364 1.67 -6.85 -12.00
N GLU A 365 2.44 -6.43 -13.00
CA GLU A 365 2.44 -7.10 -14.29
C GLU A 365 2.87 -8.55 -14.16
N SER A 366 3.97 -8.85 -13.45
CA SER A 366 4.48 -10.22 -13.30
C SER A 366 3.55 -11.15 -12.55
N GLU A 367 2.82 -10.66 -11.54
CA GLU A 367 1.95 -11.48 -10.71
C GLU A 367 0.59 -11.73 -11.35
N PHE A 368 0.03 -10.72 -12.02
CA PHE A 368 -1.30 -10.79 -12.58
C PHE A 368 -1.32 -10.95 -14.11
N THR A 369 -0.17 -11.26 -14.74
CA THR A 369 -0.10 -11.52 -16.18
C THR A 369 -1.08 -12.64 -16.56
N GLY A 370 -1.77 -12.50 -17.70
CA GLY A 370 -2.67 -13.54 -18.24
C GLY A 370 -4.14 -13.41 -17.83
N HIS A 371 -4.48 -12.53 -16.89
CA HIS A 371 -5.87 -12.31 -16.44
C HIS A 371 -6.61 -11.19 -17.21
N GLY A 372 -6.08 -10.76 -18.36
CA GLY A 372 -6.67 -9.66 -19.16
C GLY A 372 -6.48 -8.26 -18.59
N VAL A 373 -5.59 -8.12 -17.60
CA VAL A 373 -5.21 -6.84 -17.01
C VAL A 373 -3.83 -6.39 -17.47
N THR A 374 -3.65 -5.08 -17.62
CA THR A 374 -2.36 -4.44 -17.87
C THR A 374 -2.20 -3.28 -16.91
N PHE A 375 -0.98 -3.02 -16.43
CA PHE A 375 -0.70 -1.98 -15.46
C PHE A 375 0.16 -0.90 -16.11
N THR A 376 -0.17 0.37 -15.89
CA THR A 376 0.62 1.48 -16.45
C THR A 376 0.91 2.49 -15.36
N GLY A 377 2.20 2.72 -15.10
CA GLY A 377 2.65 3.70 -14.11
C GLY A 377 2.41 5.13 -14.61
N VAL A 378 1.83 5.96 -13.76
CA VAL A 378 1.60 7.39 -14.00
C VAL A 378 2.03 8.15 -12.75
N ASN A 379 3.27 8.65 -12.74
CA ASN A 379 3.91 9.26 -11.56
C ASN A 379 3.89 8.29 -10.35
N ASP A 380 3.26 8.69 -9.24
CA ASP A 380 3.10 7.88 -8.03
C ASP A 380 1.82 7.03 -8.03
N SER A 381 1.09 6.99 -9.15
CA SER A 381 -0.17 6.25 -9.34
C SER A 381 -0.02 5.16 -10.40
N CYS A 382 -0.96 4.23 -10.41
CA CYS A 382 -1.02 3.18 -11.44
C CYS A 382 -2.42 3.09 -12.03
N VAL A 383 -2.49 2.95 -13.35
CA VAL A 383 -3.72 2.65 -14.06
C VAL A 383 -3.76 1.15 -14.33
N VAL A 384 -4.74 0.48 -13.74
CA VAL A 384 -5.12 -0.90 -14.03
C VAL A 384 -6.11 -0.87 -15.18
N ARG A 385 -5.71 -1.39 -16.34
CA ARG A 385 -6.57 -1.52 -17.52
C ARG A 385 -7.05 -2.95 -17.65
N MET A 386 -8.36 -3.16 -17.57
CA MET A 386 -9.05 -4.43 -17.76
C MET A 386 -9.57 -4.47 -19.21
N ALA A 387 -9.26 -5.50 -19.98
CA ALA A 387 -9.68 -5.63 -21.37
C ALA A 387 -10.21 -7.04 -21.67
N LEU A 388 -11.46 -7.11 -22.15
CA LEU A 388 -12.09 -8.34 -22.63
C LEU A 388 -11.88 -8.51 -24.14
N GLU A 389 -11.96 -9.76 -24.62
CA GLU A 389 -11.82 -10.09 -26.05
C GLU A 389 -12.93 -9.48 -26.92
N ASN A 390 -14.10 -9.20 -26.34
CA ASN A 390 -15.23 -8.56 -27.04
C ASN A 390 -15.01 -7.07 -27.34
N GLY A 391 -13.90 -6.48 -26.88
CA GLY A 391 -13.56 -5.07 -27.06
C GLY A 391 -13.95 -4.17 -25.88
N SER A 392 -14.68 -4.68 -24.88
CA SER A 392 -15.01 -3.91 -23.67
C SER A 392 -13.76 -3.68 -22.81
N ILE A 393 -13.55 -2.43 -22.39
CA ILE A 393 -12.37 -2.00 -21.62
C ILE A 393 -12.82 -1.14 -20.43
N ALA A 394 -12.21 -1.35 -19.27
CA ALA A 394 -12.35 -0.46 -18.11
C ALA A 394 -10.98 -0.08 -17.54
N ASN A 395 -10.83 1.18 -17.12
CA ASN A 395 -9.60 1.69 -16.50
C ASN A 395 -9.89 2.08 -15.04
N LEU A 396 -9.09 1.55 -14.12
CA LEU A 396 -9.15 1.78 -12.68
C LEU A 396 -7.84 2.38 -12.20
N MET A 397 -7.89 3.41 -11.36
CA MET A 397 -6.71 4.12 -10.88
C MET A 397 -6.41 3.79 -9.42
N LEU A 398 -5.14 3.52 -9.13
CA LEU A 398 -4.60 3.27 -7.79
C LEU A 398 -3.69 4.42 -7.36
N PRO A 399 -3.69 4.80 -6.07
CA PRO A 399 -4.44 4.19 -4.96
C PRO A 399 -5.88 4.74 -4.77
N SER A 400 -6.38 5.57 -5.69
CA SER A 400 -7.68 6.24 -5.49
C SER A 400 -8.91 5.32 -5.57
N GLY A 401 -8.79 4.18 -6.23
CA GLY A 401 -9.92 3.29 -6.52
C GLY A 401 -10.90 3.88 -7.55
N LEU A 402 -10.51 4.93 -8.28
CA LEU A 402 -11.36 5.62 -9.24
C LEU A 402 -11.43 4.86 -10.56
N ILE A 403 -12.63 4.53 -11.05
CA ILE A 403 -12.80 4.05 -12.42
C ILE A 403 -12.89 5.25 -13.35
N THR A 404 -11.90 5.44 -14.21
CA THR A 404 -11.77 6.62 -15.06
C THR A 404 -12.38 6.45 -16.44
N SER A 405 -12.59 5.22 -16.90
CA SER A 405 -13.13 4.93 -18.24
C SER A 405 -13.82 3.57 -18.24
N TYR A 406 -14.93 3.47 -18.97
CA TYR A 406 -15.61 2.24 -19.32
C TYR A 406 -16.10 2.34 -20.76
N LYS A 407 -15.38 1.67 -21.65
CA LYS A 407 -15.75 1.54 -23.05
C LYS A 407 -16.45 0.22 -23.25
N ALA A 408 -17.74 0.27 -23.57
CA ALA A 408 -18.56 -0.91 -23.81
C ALA A 408 -18.71 -1.17 -25.31
N GLN A 409 -18.78 -2.44 -25.70
CA GLN A 409 -19.07 -2.85 -27.07
C GLN A 409 -20.53 -2.55 -27.44
N MET A 410 -20.76 -2.05 -28.65
CA MET A 410 -22.07 -1.68 -29.19
C MET A 410 -22.50 -2.66 -30.30
N TRP A 411 -23.81 -2.79 -30.54
CA TRP A 411 -24.43 -3.65 -31.56
C TRP A 411 -23.88 -3.46 -32.98
N HIS A 412 -23.36 -2.27 -33.31
CA HIS A 412 -22.77 -1.95 -34.60
C HIS A 412 -21.26 -2.28 -34.70
N GLY A 413 -20.73 -3.06 -33.75
CA GLY A 413 -19.34 -3.54 -33.76
C GLY A 413 -18.29 -2.54 -33.25
N GLY A 414 -18.68 -1.33 -32.87
CA GLY A 414 -17.78 -0.32 -32.29
C GLY A 414 -17.86 -0.28 -30.76
N THR A 415 -16.92 0.41 -30.12
CA THR A 415 -16.95 0.67 -28.67
C THR A 415 -17.39 2.09 -28.36
N MET A 416 -18.10 2.31 -27.25
CA MET A 416 -18.52 3.64 -26.80
C MET A 416 -18.13 3.88 -25.34
N GLU A 417 -17.56 5.06 -25.06
CA GLU A 417 -17.26 5.50 -23.69
C GLU A 417 -18.55 5.83 -22.94
N LEU A 418 -18.81 5.15 -21.83
CA LEU A 418 -20.02 5.34 -21.02
C LEU A 418 -19.78 6.26 -19.82
N LEU A 419 -18.53 6.41 -19.37
CA LEU A 419 -18.19 7.24 -18.23
C LEU A 419 -17.66 8.61 -18.64
N HIS A 420 -18.14 9.64 -17.94
CA HIS A 420 -17.68 11.00 -18.12
C HIS A 420 -16.57 11.30 -17.13
N THR A 421 -15.35 11.48 -17.65
CA THR A 421 -14.17 11.81 -16.84
C THR A 421 -13.43 12.95 -17.51
N ILE A 422 -13.04 13.95 -16.72
CA ILE A 422 -12.27 15.10 -17.17
C ILE A 422 -11.00 15.21 -16.38
N VAL A 423 -9.93 15.56 -17.07
CA VAL A 423 -8.64 15.92 -16.47
C VAL A 423 -8.44 17.41 -16.69
N SER A 424 -8.25 18.14 -15.61
CA SER A 424 -7.98 19.58 -15.64
C SER A 424 -6.69 19.91 -14.89
N GLU A 425 -6.09 21.06 -15.18
CA GLU A 425 -4.93 21.53 -14.43
C GLU A 425 -5.41 22.22 -13.15
N GLY A 426 -5.02 21.67 -11.99
CA GLY A 426 -5.34 22.26 -10.70
C GLY A 426 -4.56 23.54 -10.43
N GLN A 427 -4.92 24.28 -9.39
CA GLN A 427 -4.27 25.55 -9.01
C GLN A 427 -2.76 25.46 -8.77
N ASN A 428 -2.23 24.24 -8.59
CA ASN A 428 -0.82 23.95 -8.34
C ASN A 428 -0.10 23.31 -9.54
N GLY A 429 -0.73 23.25 -10.72
CA GLY A 429 -0.21 22.55 -11.90
C GLY A 429 -0.36 21.02 -11.86
N SER A 430 -0.92 20.46 -10.78
CA SER A 430 -1.20 19.03 -10.66
C SER A 430 -2.47 18.64 -11.43
N PRO A 431 -2.53 17.49 -12.11
CA PRO A 431 -3.74 17.04 -12.78
C PRO A 431 -4.84 16.75 -11.75
N VAL A 432 -6.00 17.38 -11.93
CA VAL A 432 -7.23 17.13 -11.15
C VAL A 432 -8.16 16.31 -12.02
N ILE A 433 -8.50 15.12 -11.55
CA ILE A 433 -9.44 14.21 -12.22
C ILE A 433 -10.80 14.39 -11.58
N GLU A 434 -11.82 14.61 -12.39
CA GLU A 434 -13.21 14.74 -11.96
C GLU A 434 -14.08 13.82 -12.82
N GLY A 435 -15.10 13.21 -12.23
CA GLY A 435 -16.01 12.30 -12.91
C GLY A 435 -15.73 10.82 -12.63
N GLY A 436 -16.01 9.96 -13.61
CA GLY A 436 -15.83 8.51 -13.51
C GLY A 436 -16.77 7.84 -12.50
N VAL A 437 -16.35 6.66 -12.01
CA VAL A 437 -17.00 5.96 -10.88
C VAL A 437 -16.13 6.05 -9.64
N SER A 438 -16.63 6.70 -8.60
CA SER A 438 -15.93 6.90 -7.34
C SER A 438 -16.71 6.35 -6.14
N LEU A 439 -15.98 5.91 -5.13
CA LEU A 439 -16.54 5.46 -3.87
C LEU A 439 -16.39 6.57 -2.83
N ALA A 440 -17.52 7.08 -2.34
CA ALA A 440 -17.57 8.17 -1.38
C ALA A 440 -18.31 7.70 -0.14
N CYS A 441 -17.59 7.05 0.77
CA CYS A 441 -18.14 6.46 1.98
C CYS A 441 -17.43 6.98 3.23
N ASN A 442 -18.19 7.16 4.30
CA ASN A 442 -17.70 7.52 5.62
C ASN A 442 -18.35 6.59 6.65
N CYS A 443 -17.53 6.03 7.53
CA CYS A 443 -17.94 5.15 8.62
C CYS A 443 -17.68 5.85 9.94
N GLU A 444 -18.69 5.88 10.79
CA GLU A 444 -18.63 6.52 12.11
C GLU A 444 -19.10 5.58 13.21
N ASN A 445 -18.64 5.79 14.44
CA ASN A 445 -19.20 5.11 15.61
C ASN A 445 -19.54 6.09 16.74
N ASP A 446 -20.26 5.61 17.75
CA ASP A 446 -20.64 6.42 18.92
C ASP A 446 -19.46 6.72 19.85
N GLU A 447 -18.31 6.05 19.66
CA GLU A 447 -17.06 6.30 20.38
C GLU A 447 -16.22 7.44 19.76
N GLY A 448 -16.70 8.06 18.68
CA GLY A 448 -16.04 9.19 18.02
C GLY A 448 -15.05 8.82 16.91
N LEU A 449 -15.04 7.57 16.44
CA LEU A 449 -14.31 7.15 15.24
C LEU A 449 -14.99 7.73 14.00
N SER A 450 -14.20 8.32 13.09
CA SER A 450 -14.61 8.70 11.75
C SER A 450 -13.54 8.22 10.77
N TRP A 451 -13.94 7.42 9.78
CA TRP A 451 -13.02 6.79 8.84
C TRP A 451 -13.64 6.71 7.45
N SER A 452 -12.86 7.04 6.43
CA SER A 452 -13.24 6.88 5.03
C SER A 452 -12.14 6.15 4.26
N PRO A 453 -12.49 5.18 3.40
CA PRO A 453 -11.51 4.50 2.58
C PRO A 453 -11.02 5.45 1.50
N SER A 454 -9.71 5.70 1.48
CA SER A 454 -9.08 6.73 0.63
C SER A 454 -7.81 6.25 -0.08
N SER A 455 -7.16 5.20 0.43
CA SER A 455 -5.96 4.62 -0.17
C SER A 455 -6.16 3.12 -0.33
N TRP A 456 -6.42 2.72 -1.57
CA TRP A 456 -6.72 1.34 -1.95
C TRP A 456 -5.46 0.63 -2.42
N ALA A 457 -5.21 -0.55 -1.85
CA ALA A 457 -4.20 -1.47 -2.32
C ALA A 457 -4.84 -2.56 -3.19
N LEU A 458 -4.18 -2.94 -4.28
CA LEU A 458 -4.59 -4.10 -5.07
C LEU A 458 -4.40 -5.37 -4.23
N HIS A 459 -5.47 -6.16 -4.07
CA HIS A 459 -5.44 -7.40 -3.31
C HIS A 459 -5.35 -8.63 -4.23
N GLN A 460 -6.21 -8.70 -5.25
CA GLN A 460 -6.21 -9.82 -6.21
C GLN A 460 -6.88 -9.46 -7.53
N VAL A 461 -6.51 -10.17 -8.59
CA VAL A 461 -7.20 -10.16 -9.89
C VAL A 461 -7.71 -11.58 -10.17
N LYS A 462 -8.96 -11.71 -10.58
CA LYS A 462 -9.62 -12.98 -10.90
C LYS A 462 -10.22 -12.95 -12.30
N GLY A 463 -10.34 -14.13 -12.90
CA GLY A 463 -11.01 -14.33 -14.18
C GLY A 463 -10.08 -14.16 -15.38
N ASP A 464 -10.68 -13.98 -16.55
CA ASP A 464 -9.98 -14.06 -17.83
C ASP A 464 -10.63 -13.14 -18.90
N PRO A 465 -9.93 -12.85 -20.00
CA PRO A 465 -10.43 -12.01 -21.10
C PRO A 465 -11.70 -12.52 -21.81
N GLN A 466 -12.04 -13.81 -21.69
CA GLN A 466 -13.14 -14.45 -22.43
C GLN A 466 -14.47 -14.35 -21.69
N GLY A 467 -14.43 -14.50 -20.35
CA GLY A 467 -15.62 -14.45 -19.50
C GLY A 467 -15.78 -13.11 -18.78
N SER A 468 -14.94 -12.88 -17.79
CA SER A 468 -15.03 -11.70 -16.93
C SER A 468 -13.72 -11.46 -16.20
N ILE A 469 -13.38 -10.20 -15.97
CA ILE A 469 -12.20 -9.80 -15.20
C ILE A 469 -12.70 -9.12 -13.94
N GLN A 470 -12.19 -9.54 -12.77
CA GLN A 470 -12.50 -8.92 -11.49
C GLN A 470 -11.20 -8.44 -10.82
N VAL A 471 -11.17 -7.19 -10.42
CA VAL A 471 -10.09 -6.58 -9.64
C VAL A 471 -10.62 -6.29 -8.23
N GLU A 472 -9.98 -6.86 -7.21
CA GLU A 472 -10.31 -6.63 -5.81
C GLU A 472 -9.27 -5.73 -5.17
N LEU A 473 -9.74 -4.64 -4.57
CA LEU A 473 -8.96 -3.69 -3.80
C LEU A 473 -9.31 -3.79 -2.31
N ILE A 474 -8.36 -3.49 -1.45
CA ILE A 474 -8.53 -3.48 0.00
C ILE A 474 -8.05 -2.16 0.60
N CYS A 475 -8.77 -1.69 1.61
CA CYS A 475 -8.42 -0.52 2.41
C CYS A 475 -8.78 -0.80 3.87
N THR A 476 -7.82 -0.66 4.78
CA THR A 476 -7.99 -0.97 6.19
C THR A 476 -7.82 0.29 7.04
N SER A 477 -8.59 0.41 8.12
CA SER A 477 -8.40 1.49 9.09
C SER A 477 -7.05 1.37 9.79
N SER A 478 -6.53 2.49 10.28
CA SER A 478 -5.22 2.53 10.96
C SER A 478 -5.15 1.65 12.22
N ASP A 479 -6.30 1.36 12.83
CA ASP A 479 -6.42 0.48 13.99
C ASP A 479 -6.76 -0.98 13.64
N GLY A 480 -6.93 -1.31 12.34
CA GLY A 480 -7.26 -2.65 11.86
C GLY A 480 -8.68 -3.12 12.16
N LYS A 481 -9.53 -2.26 12.76
CA LYS A 481 -10.89 -2.65 13.18
C LYS A 481 -11.92 -2.55 12.06
N ILE A 482 -11.65 -1.78 11.02
CA ILE A 482 -12.53 -1.64 9.85
C ILE A 482 -11.73 -2.01 8.61
N GLU A 483 -12.31 -2.87 7.79
CA GLU A 483 -11.77 -3.20 6.48
C GLU A 483 -12.84 -2.95 5.43
N ALA A 484 -12.47 -2.24 4.36
CA ALA A 484 -13.27 -2.15 3.15
C ALA A 484 -12.59 -2.91 2.02
N LYS A 485 -13.37 -3.73 1.33
CA LYS A 485 -13.00 -4.38 0.08
C LYS A 485 -13.83 -3.78 -1.05
N TYR A 486 -13.17 -3.40 -2.14
CA TYR A 486 -13.82 -2.85 -3.32
C TYR A 486 -13.52 -3.74 -4.52
N MET A 487 -14.55 -4.40 -5.05
CA MET A 487 -14.46 -5.35 -6.16
C MET A 487 -15.04 -4.69 -7.42
N VAL A 488 -14.19 -4.51 -8.42
CA VAL A 488 -14.56 -4.00 -9.74
C VAL A 488 -14.57 -5.16 -10.71
N THR A 489 -15.74 -5.45 -11.30
CA THR A 489 -15.90 -6.58 -12.23
C THR A 489 -16.33 -6.08 -13.61
N LEU A 490 -15.54 -6.40 -14.63
CA LEU A 490 -15.84 -6.16 -16.03
C LEU A 490 -16.33 -7.47 -16.67
N GLN A 491 -17.54 -7.43 -17.20
CA GLN A 491 -18.17 -8.49 -17.99
C GLN A 491 -18.47 -7.97 -19.40
N GLN A 492 -18.96 -8.85 -20.27
CA GLN A 492 -19.20 -8.57 -21.69
C GLN A 492 -19.96 -7.25 -21.90
N ASP A 493 -21.07 -7.07 -21.17
CA ASP A 493 -21.99 -5.94 -21.26
C ASP A 493 -22.22 -5.22 -19.92
N ILE A 494 -21.53 -5.60 -18.84
CA ILE A 494 -21.76 -5.05 -17.49
C ILE A 494 -20.44 -4.64 -16.82
N LEU A 495 -20.41 -3.44 -16.25
CA LEU A 495 -19.42 -3.02 -15.26
C LEU A 495 -20.06 -3.00 -13.87
N THR A 496 -19.47 -3.72 -12.93
CA THR A 496 -19.93 -3.80 -11.54
C THR A 496 -18.91 -3.17 -10.58
N SER A 497 -19.42 -2.37 -9.64
CA SER A 497 -18.69 -1.80 -8.51
C SER A 497 -19.33 -2.29 -7.21
N GLU A 498 -18.69 -3.21 -6.51
CA GLU A 498 -19.17 -3.79 -5.24
C GLU A 498 -18.26 -3.38 -4.09
N ILE A 499 -18.83 -2.78 -3.05
CA ILE A 499 -18.15 -2.52 -1.78
C ILE A 499 -18.63 -3.51 -0.73
N LYS A 500 -17.67 -4.07 0.01
CA LYS A 500 -17.89 -4.82 1.23
C LYS A 500 -17.18 -4.10 2.37
N VAL A 501 -17.89 -3.81 3.46
CA VAL A 501 -17.32 -3.23 4.68
C VAL A 501 -17.46 -4.23 5.81
N SER A 502 -16.34 -4.58 6.44
CA SER A 502 -16.24 -5.51 7.56
C SER A 502 -15.86 -4.76 8.82
N ASN A 503 -16.66 -4.96 9.87
CA ASN A 503 -16.45 -4.37 11.19
C ASN A 503 -15.90 -5.45 12.14
N PHE A 504 -14.60 -5.38 12.42
CA PHE A 504 -13.91 -6.19 13.43
C PHE A 504 -13.84 -5.47 14.79
N GLY A 505 -14.42 -4.28 14.91
CA GLY A 505 -14.56 -3.56 16.17
C GLY A 505 -15.62 -4.18 17.08
N MET A 506 -15.63 -3.72 18.34
CA MET A 506 -16.63 -4.11 19.34
C MET A 506 -17.90 -3.25 19.31
N ALA A 507 -17.83 -2.07 18.71
CA ALA A 507 -18.93 -1.12 18.56
C ALA A 507 -19.56 -1.19 17.16
N SER A 508 -20.84 -0.88 17.04
CA SER A 508 -21.53 -0.76 15.75
C SER A 508 -21.02 0.43 14.94
N LEU A 509 -20.92 0.27 13.63
CA LEU A 509 -20.57 1.35 12.69
C LEU A 509 -21.82 1.87 11.99
N ARG A 510 -21.88 3.18 11.81
CA ARG A 510 -22.83 3.87 10.92
C ARG A 510 -22.08 4.27 9.66
N MET A 511 -22.42 3.64 8.55
CA MET A 511 -21.88 3.95 7.23
C MET A 511 -22.85 4.85 6.47
N MET A 512 -22.34 5.97 5.95
CA MET A 512 -23.04 6.80 4.98
C MET A 512 -22.18 6.97 3.74
N GLY A 513 -22.81 7.12 2.58
CA GLY A 513 -22.07 7.33 1.34
C GLY A 513 -22.77 6.86 0.09
N SER A 514 -22.01 6.84 -1.00
CA SER A 514 -22.50 6.41 -2.31
C SER A 514 -21.38 5.85 -3.18
N VAL A 515 -21.73 4.90 -4.04
CA VAL A 515 -20.97 4.63 -5.28
C VAL A 515 -21.50 5.61 -6.32
N LEU A 516 -20.71 6.60 -6.73
CA LEU A 516 -21.12 7.67 -7.64
C LEU A 516 -20.57 7.43 -9.04
N SER A 517 -21.43 7.40 -10.04
CA SER A 517 -21.09 7.23 -11.45
C SER A 517 -21.48 8.45 -12.26
N HIS A 518 -20.52 9.07 -12.95
CA HIS A 518 -20.78 10.14 -13.91
C HIS A 518 -20.92 9.52 -15.30
N LEU A 519 -22.15 9.48 -15.83
CA LEU A 519 -22.45 8.87 -17.12
C LEU A 519 -22.41 9.93 -18.22
N THR A 520 -21.68 9.67 -19.30
CA THR A 520 -21.58 10.60 -20.43
C THR A 520 -22.89 10.63 -21.21
N VAL A 521 -23.40 11.82 -21.47
CA VAL A 521 -24.57 12.06 -22.32
C VAL A 521 -24.23 13.12 -23.39
N SER A 522 -25.04 13.23 -24.44
CA SER A 522 -24.94 14.28 -25.45
C SER A 522 -25.26 15.63 -24.82
N THR A 523 -26.44 15.72 -24.22
CA THR A 523 -26.93 16.85 -23.44
C THR A 523 -27.93 16.35 -22.38
N PRO A 524 -28.05 17.04 -21.23
CA PRO A 524 -29.11 16.74 -20.27
C PRO A 524 -30.53 16.85 -20.84
N GLU A 525 -30.76 17.73 -21.81
CA GLU A 525 -32.06 17.87 -22.52
C GLU A 525 -32.39 16.69 -23.45
N ALA A 526 -31.41 15.91 -23.88
CA ALA A 526 -31.65 14.68 -24.64
C ALA A 526 -31.74 13.43 -23.75
N SER A 527 -31.64 13.62 -22.43
CA SER A 527 -31.48 12.55 -21.44
C SER A 527 -32.73 12.33 -20.60
N TYR A 528 -33.10 11.06 -20.41
CA TYR A 528 -34.28 10.64 -19.67
C TYR A 528 -33.94 9.50 -18.71
N ALA A 529 -34.49 9.53 -17.50
CA ALA A 529 -34.49 8.39 -16.59
C ALA A 529 -35.86 7.69 -16.62
N VAL A 530 -35.88 6.40 -16.90
CA VAL A 530 -37.08 5.57 -17.01
C VAL A 530 -37.09 4.54 -15.89
N GLY A 531 -38.26 4.38 -15.25
CA GLY A 531 -38.45 3.44 -14.14
C GLY A 531 -38.43 4.08 -12.74
N LEU A 532 -38.29 5.41 -12.63
CA LEU A 532 -38.40 6.11 -11.35
C LEU A 532 -39.85 6.41 -10.93
N GLN A 533 -40.84 6.03 -11.74
CA GLN A 533 -42.25 6.25 -11.44
C GLN A 533 -42.65 5.63 -10.09
N GLY A 534 -43.39 6.38 -9.29
CA GLY A 534 -43.83 5.99 -7.95
C GLY A 534 -42.73 6.04 -6.90
N SER A 535 -41.55 6.57 -7.23
CA SER A 535 -40.45 6.72 -6.28
C SER A 535 -40.56 8.05 -5.55
N ASP A 536 -40.48 8.02 -4.24
CA ASP A 536 -40.37 9.21 -3.40
C ASP A 536 -39.01 9.86 -3.64
N PHE A 537 -38.93 11.19 -3.70
CA PHE A 537 -37.68 11.92 -3.83
C PHE A 537 -37.55 13.05 -2.82
N PHE A 538 -36.31 13.29 -2.40
CA PHE A 538 -35.91 14.41 -1.56
C PHE A 538 -34.97 15.30 -2.39
N SER A 539 -35.35 16.57 -2.55
CA SER A 539 -34.47 17.55 -3.19
C SER A 539 -33.45 18.05 -2.17
N LYS A 540 -32.16 17.77 -2.39
CA LYS A 540 -31.07 18.18 -1.50
C LYS A 540 -29.95 18.87 -2.29
N PRO A 541 -29.15 19.74 -1.64
CA PRO A 541 -27.92 20.25 -2.24
C PRO A 541 -27.02 19.10 -2.75
N PRO A 542 -26.17 19.35 -3.76
CA PRO A 542 -25.29 18.33 -4.31
C PRO A 542 -24.42 17.67 -3.24
N PHE A 543 -24.33 16.34 -3.30
CA PHE A 543 -23.41 15.57 -2.50
C PHE A 543 -21.97 15.74 -3.02
N LEU A 544 -21.08 16.25 -2.17
CA LEU A 544 -19.68 16.53 -2.51
C LEU A 544 -18.77 15.35 -2.12
N ALA A 545 -18.36 14.57 -3.11
CA ALA A 545 -17.30 13.57 -3.07
C ALA A 545 -15.98 14.08 -3.67
N ASN A 546 -14.87 13.38 -3.40
CA ASN A 546 -13.51 13.75 -3.82
C ASN A 546 -13.34 13.97 -5.33
N PHE A 547 -14.11 13.25 -6.16
CA PHE A 547 -14.03 13.31 -7.63
C PHE A 547 -15.28 13.93 -8.27
N SER A 548 -16.04 14.71 -7.49
CA SER A 548 -17.30 15.31 -7.97
C SER A 548 -17.03 16.36 -9.03
N LEU A 549 -17.79 16.28 -10.11
CA LEU A 549 -17.86 17.34 -11.10
C LEU A 549 -19.12 18.17 -10.81
N LEU A 550 -18.99 19.48 -10.62
CA LEU A 550 -20.12 20.40 -10.44
C LEU A 550 -19.95 21.69 -11.24
N PRO A 551 -21.02 22.18 -11.90
CA PRO A 551 -20.99 23.47 -12.59
C PRO A 551 -20.77 24.67 -11.66
N PRO A 552 -19.96 25.67 -12.07
CA PRO A 552 -19.84 26.94 -11.37
C PRO A 552 -21.20 27.63 -11.26
N GLY A 553 -21.67 27.85 -10.02
CA GLY A 553 -22.94 28.52 -9.78
C GLY A 553 -24.18 27.62 -9.81
N PHE A 554 -23.99 26.29 -9.82
CA PHE A 554 -25.08 25.32 -9.63
C PHE A 554 -25.96 25.71 -8.43
N GLY A 555 -27.28 25.76 -8.63
CA GLY A 555 -28.24 26.12 -7.57
C GLY A 555 -28.36 27.61 -7.25
N LYS A 556 -27.58 28.52 -7.87
CA LYS A 556 -27.76 29.98 -7.70
C LYS A 556 -28.97 30.46 -8.51
N ARG A 557 -30.13 30.65 -7.87
CA ARG A 557 -31.28 31.32 -8.53
C ARG A 557 -30.96 32.79 -8.81
N LYS A 558 -31.33 33.29 -10.01
CA LYS A 558 -31.28 34.71 -10.40
C LYS A 558 -32.27 35.52 -9.54
N HIS A 559 -31.89 35.86 -8.31
CA HIS A 559 -32.36 36.98 -7.47
C HIS A 559 -31.96 36.70 -6.02
N GLN A 560 -30.66 36.61 -5.75
CA GLN A 560 -30.12 36.87 -4.41
C GLN A 560 -28.62 37.09 -4.53
N ALA A 561 -28.21 38.35 -4.45
CA ALA A 561 -26.83 38.70 -4.20
C ALA A 561 -26.51 38.30 -2.76
N SER A 562 -25.94 37.12 -2.56
CA SER A 562 -25.21 36.84 -1.33
C SER A 562 -23.94 36.04 -1.65
N ASN A 563 -22.80 36.66 -1.34
CA ASN A 563 -21.50 36.02 -1.31
C ASN A 563 -21.46 35.09 -0.09
N LYS A 564 -21.83 33.82 -0.26
CA LYS A 564 -21.45 32.77 0.68
C LYS A 564 -20.88 31.57 -0.10
N SER A 565 -19.64 31.26 0.25
CA SER A 565 -18.86 30.12 -0.23
C SER A 565 -19.58 28.82 0.18
N PHE A 566 -19.87 27.96 -0.79
CA PHE A 566 -20.49 26.63 -0.62
C PHE A 566 -19.52 25.59 -0.02
N GLY A 567 -18.63 26.01 0.87
CA GLY A 567 -17.65 25.16 1.55
C GLY A 567 -18.05 24.82 2.97
N LYS A 568 -19.17 24.11 3.18
CA LYS A 568 -19.53 23.62 4.52
C LYS A 568 -20.60 22.52 4.50
N ILE A 569 -20.24 21.31 4.06
CA ILE A 569 -21.00 20.09 4.44
C ILE A 569 -20.13 19.08 5.22
N PHE A 570 -18.79 19.25 5.30
CA PHE A 570 -17.94 18.36 6.13
C PHE A 570 -16.91 19.02 7.06
N SER A 571 -16.96 20.35 7.31
CA SER A 571 -16.00 21.01 8.22
C SER A 571 -16.49 21.21 9.67
N SER A 572 -17.57 20.57 10.10
CA SER A 572 -18.11 20.77 11.46
C SER A 572 -18.80 19.56 12.10
N TRP A 573 -18.31 18.34 11.89
CA TRP A 573 -18.76 17.22 12.71
C TRP A 573 -17.76 16.96 13.85
N GLY A 574 -17.72 17.92 14.79
CA GLY A 574 -16.72 17.91 15.87
C GLY A 574 -16.86 19.06 16.86
N THR A 575 -18.06 19.59 17.12
CA THR A 575 -18.30 20.46 18.27
C THR A 575 -19.74 20.30 18.76
N LYS A 576 -19.91 19.97 20.04
CA LYS A 576 -21.18 20.06 20.76
C LYS A 576 -21.78 21.47 20.60
N ASN A 577 -23.08 21.49 20.31
CA ASN A 577 -24.01 22.63 20.35
C ASN A 577 -23.64 23.88 19.52
N GLN A 578 -24.27 23.98 18.34
CA GLN A 578 -24.76 25.26 17.82
C GLN A 578 -25.94 25.01 16.88
N ASN A 579 -27.12 25.53 17.27
CA ASN A 579 -28.29 25.60 16.41
C ASN A 579 -27.93 26.40 15.14
N CYS A 580 -28.00 25.76 13.97
CA CYS A 580 -28.07 26.44 12.68
C CYS A 580 -29.47 26.20 12.11
N ASP A 581 -30.32 27.17 12.35
CA ASP A 581 -31.61 27.35 11.71
C ASP A 581 -31.32 27.97 10.33
N ASP A 582 -31.23 27.15 9.29
CA ASP A 582 -31.19 27.59 7.88
C ASP A 582 -32.15 26.68 7.08
N THR A 583 -33.43 27.05 7.11
CA THR A 583 -34.51 26.51 6.29
C THR A 583 -34.30 26.80 4.80
N GLU A 584 -33.52 25.98 4.09
CA GLU A 584 -33.83 25.65 2.70
C GLU A 584 -34.81 24.48 2.74
N LYS A 585 -36.08 24.72 2.37
CA LYS A 585 -37.15 23.71 2.43
C LYS A 585 -36.74 22.47 1.63
N GLU A 586 -36.46 21.37 2.32
CA GLU A 586 -36.40 20.03 1.72
C GLU A 586 -37.77 19.78 1.03
N LEU A 587 -37.77 19.78 -0.30
CA LEU A 587 -38.97 19.48 -1.08
C LEU A 587 -39.01 17.97 -1.31
N GLU A 588 -39.88 17.32 -0.54
CA GLU A 588 -40.29 15.93 -0.72
C GLU A 588 -41.42 15.85 -1.76
N GLY A 589 -41.40 14.81 -2.60
CA GLY A 589 -42.44 14.56 -3.59
C GLY A 589 -42.33 13.16 -4.16
N GLU A 590 -43.25 12.79 -5.04
CA GLU A 590 -43.29 11.50 -5.72
C GLU A 590 -43.11 11.72 -7.23
N GLU A 591 -42.34 10.86 -7.89
CA GLU A 591 -42.20 10.93 -9.35
C GLU A 591 -43.40 10.26 -10.03
N THR A 592 -44.31 11.07 -10.57
CA THR A 592 -45.57 10.59 -11.17
C THR A 592 -45.41 10.12 -12.60
N ASP A 593 -44.42 10.66 -13.31
CA ASP A 593 -44.24 10.45 -14.74
C ASP A 593 -43.45 9.15 -15.01
N ASN A 594 -43.81 8.47 -16.10
CA ASN A 594 -43.14 7.22 -16.52
C ASN A 594 -41.67 7.43 -16.89
N TYR A 595 -41.32 8.66 -17.29
CA TYR A 595 -39.96 9.08 -17.63
C TYR A 595 -39.67 10.44 -17.03
N LYS A 596 -38.51 10.56 -16.37
CA LYS A 596 -38.00 11.83 -15.86
C LYS A 596 -37.08 12.46 -16.88
N HIS A 597 -37.48 13.61 -17.41
CA HIS A 597 -36.62 14.42 -18.26
C HIS A 597 -35.56 15.14 -17.43
N LEU A 598 -34.29 15.05 -17.82
CA LEU A 598 -33.14 15.52 -17.03
C LEU A 598 -32.63 16.90 -17.47
N THR A 599 -33.49 17.68 -18.13
CA THR A 599 -33.17 19.01 -18.69
C THR A 599 -32.79 20.05 -17.64
N ASP A 600 -33.47 20.06 -16.50
CA ASP A 600 -33.26 21.07 -15.47
C ASP A 600 -32.09 20.71 -14.54
N GLU A 601 -31.47 21.73 -13.95
CA GLU A 601 -30.54 21.54 -12.83
C GLU A 601 -31.28 20.85 -11.68
N MET A 602 -30.84 19.66 -11.30
CA MET A 602 -31.46 18.90 -10.20
C MET A 602 -30.44 18.09 -9.40
N SER A 603 -30.75 17.92 -8.12
CA SER A 603 -30.02 17.06 -7.19
C SER A 603 -31.06 16.42 -6.27
N LYS A 604 -31.34 15.14 -6.50
CA LYS A 604 -32.42 14.41 -5.83
C LYS A 604 -31.92 13.09 -5.26
N ILE A 605 -32.45 12.71 -4.11
CA ILE A 605 -32.28 11.38 -3.52
C ILE A 605 -33.62 10.68 -3.57
N TYR A 606 -33.71 9.60 -4.33
CA TYR A 606 -34.91 8.79 -4.47
C TYR A 606 -34.92 7.63 -3.47
N LYS A 607 -36.08 7.37 -2.87
CA LYS A 607 -36.43 6.19 -2.09
C LYS A 607 -37.47 5.37 -2.85
N SER A 608 -37.73 4.15 -2.38
CA SER A 608 -38.76 3.27 -2.97
C SER A 608 -38.56 2.95 -4.46
N THR A 609 -37.34 3.17 -4.97
CA THR A 609 -37.00 2.95 -6.39
C THR A 609 -36.97 1.46 -6.73
N PRO A 610 -37.18 1.07 -7.99
CA PRO A 610 -36.88 -0.30 -8.41
C PRO A 610 -35.38 -0.61 -8.25
N ARG A 611 -35.04 -1.90 -8.30
CA ARG A 611 -33.63 -2.34 -8.26
C ARG A 611 -32.84 -1.91 -9.50
N ASN A 612 -33.52 -1.75 -10.63
CA ASN A 612 -32.93 -1.32 -11.89
C ASN A 612 -33.78 -0.19 -12.47
N PHE A 613 -33.12 0.83 -13.03
CA PHE A 613 -33.76 1.85 -13.85
C PHE A 613 -32.85 2.17 -15.04
N THR A 614 -33.41 2.78 -16.08
CA THR A 614 -32.68 3.00 -17.34
C THR A 614 -32.46 4.49 -17.56
N LEU A 615 -31.23 4.87 -17.86
CA LEU A 615 -30.91 6.17 -18.43
C LEU A 615 -30.81 6.05 -19.94
N ILE A 616 -31.54 6.90 -20.64
CA ILE A 616 -31.60 6.94 -22.09
C ILE A 616 -31.07 8.30 -22.53
N ASP A 617 -30.14 8.30 -23.48
CA ASP A 617 -29.70 9.49 -24.17
C ASP A 617 -29.99 9.36 -25.67
N ARG A 618 -30.95 10.18 -26.12
CA ARG A 618 -31.41 10.15 -27.51
C ARG A 618 -30.37 10.71 -28.47
N GLY A 619 -29.52 11.64 -28.04
CA GLY A 619 -28.51 12.25 -28.91
C GLY A 619 -27.37 11.28 -29.23
N ARG A 620 -26.95 10.47 -28.25
CA ARG A 620 -25.97 9.39 -28.46
C ARG A 620 -26.60 8.08 -28.96
N ARG A 621 -27.94 7.98 -28.94
CA ARG A 621 -28.70 6.77 -29.27
C ARG A 621 -28.24 5.57 -28.44
N ASN A 622 -27.98 5.81 -27.16
CA ASN A 622 -27.56 4.78 -26.22
C ASN A 622 -28.44 4.82 -24.98
N SER A 623 -28.36 3.74 -24.22
CA SER A 623 -28.98 3.64 -22.91
C SER A 623 -28.07 2.87 -21.95
N VAL A 624 -28.19 3.14 -20.67
CA VAL A 624 -27.46 2.44 -19.61
C VAL A 624 -28.45 2.03 -18.54
N VAL A 625 -28.51 0.75 -18.23
CA VAL A 625 -29.32 0.24 -17.11
C VAL A 625 -28.47 0.34 -15.85
N VAL A 626 -28.93 1.12 -14.89
CA VAL A 626 -28.28 1.28 -13.59
C VAL A 626 -28.98 0.37 -12.59
N GLY A 627 -28.24 -0.59 -12.06
CA GLY A 627 -28.72 -1.54 -11.07
C GLY A 627 -28.09 -1.33 -9.70
N ARG A 628 -28.82 -1.77 -8.67
CA ARG A 628 -28.41 -1.67 -7.26
C ARG A 628 -28.67 -2.94 -6.47
N ASP A 629 -27.76 -3.23 -5.56
CA ASP A 629 -27.97 -4.19 -4.48
C ASP A 629 -27.37 -3.66 -3.17
N GLY A 630 -27.98 -4.03 -2.03
CA GLY A 630 -27.59 -3.56 -0.70
C GLY A 630 -27.95 -2.10 -0.36
N PHE A 631 -27.86 -1.17 -1.30
CA PHE A 631 -28.27 0.23 -1.12
C PHE A 631 -29.78 0.42 -1.24
N LYS A 632 -30.37 1.29 -0.42
CA LYS A 632 -31.82 1.58 -0.42
C LYS A 632 -32.19 2.85 -1.17
N GLU A 633 -31.23 3.74 -1.40
CA GLU A 633 -31.46 5.07 -1.96
C GLU A 633 -30.72 5.22 -3.29
N VAL A 634 -31.25 6.05 -4.19
CA VAL A 634 -30.63 6.39 -5.47
C VAL A 634 -30.46 7.90 -5.53
N TYR A 635 -29.22 8.35 -5.64
CA TYR A 635 -28.91 9.75 -5.91
C TYR A 635 -28.88 10.01 -7.41
N VAL A 636 -29.52 11.10 -7.87
CA VAL A 636 -29.45 11.55 -9.26
C VAL A 636 -29.20 13.04 -9.28
N LEU A 637 -28.16 13.44 -10.00
CA LEU A 637 -27.82 14.83 -10.26
C LEU A 637 -27.74 15.09 -11.77
N SER A 638 -28.43 16.13 -12.21
CA SER A 638 -28.28 16.70 -13.55
C SER A 638 -27.68 18.10 -13.44
N PRO A 639 -26.60 18.40 -14.18
CA PRO A 639 -26.03 19.75 -14.28
C PRO A 639 -26.93 20.73 -15.06
N GLY A 640 -27.98 20.24 -15.72
CA GLY A 640 -28.92 21.03 -16.51
C GLY A 640 -28.43 21.40 -17.92
N SER A 641 -29.36 21.80 -18.78
CA SER A 641 -29.12 22.05 -20.22
C SER A 641 -28.50 23.41 -20.55
N ARG A 642 -28.12 24.21 -19.55
CA ARG A 642 -27.52 25.56 -19.75
C ARG A 642 -26.09 25.53 -20.26
N HIS A 643 -25.50 24.34 -20.37
CA HIS A 643 -24.11 24.12 -20.74
C HIS A 643 -23.98 23.67 -22.19
N GLU A 644 -22.80 23.85 -22.77
CA GLU A 644 -22.49 23.45 -24.14
C GLU A 644 -22.69 21.95 -24.36
N SER A 645 -23.33 21.59 -25.47
CA SER A 645 -23.53 20.19 -25.89
C SER A 645 -22.21 19.48 -26.10
N TYR A 646 -22.11 18.23 -25.64
CA TYR A 646 -20.87 17.45 -25.63
C TYR A 646 -19.70 18.13 -24.89
N GLY A 647 -19.97 19.19 -24.13
CA GLY A 647 -18.99 19.92 -23.34
C GLY A 647 -18.73 19.30 -21.97
N ARG A 648 -17.99 20.04 -21.14
CA ARG A 648 -17.56 19.64 -19.78
C ARG A 648 -18.69 19.15 -18.87
N TYR A 649 -19.90 19.70 -18.98
CA TYR A 649 -21.03 19.34 -18.13
C TYR A 649 -22.06 18.44 -18.82
N SER A 650 -21.66 17.70 -19.85
CA SER A 650 -22.53 16.74 -20.56
C SER A 650 -22.53 15.36 -19.89
N TYR A 651 -22.99 15.32 -18.64
CA TYR A 651 -23.09 14.09 -17.86
C TYR A 651 -24.37 14.08 -17.02
N ILE A 652 -24.78 12.88 -16.60
CA ILE A 652 -25.72 12.67 -15.51
C ILE A 652 -24.98 11.91 -14.42
N CYS A 653 -25.03 12.40 -13.18
CA CYS A 653 -24.42 11.70 -12.06
C CYS A 653 -25.48 10.85 -11.34
N VAL A 654 -25.14 9.58 -11.14
CA VAL A 654 -26.02 8.59 -10.49
C VAL A 654 -25.27 7.91 -9.38
N GLY A 655 -25.86 7.90 -8.19
CA GLY A 655 -25.29 7.28 -7.00
C GLY A 655 -26.16 6.16 -6.44
N GLN A 656 -25.60 4.98 -6.19
CA GLN A 656 -26.22 4.02 -5.29
C GLN A 656 -25.81 4.36 -3.86
N ALA A 657 -26.77 4.73 -3.03
CA ALA A 657 -26.53 5.63 -1.92
C ALA A 657 -27.20 5.21 -0.59
N ALA A 658 -26.63 5.74 0.49
CA ALA A 658 -27.15 5.79 1.85
C ALA A 658 -26.81 7.18 2.43
N LEU A 659 -27.58 8.18 2.02
CA LEU A 659 -27.38 9.61 2.31
C LEU A 659 -28.47 10.19 3.22
N LEU A 660 -29.66 9.58 3.29
CA LEU A 660 -30.73 9.99 4.21
C LEU A 660 -30.72 9.15 5.47
N GLN A 661 -30.48 7.84 5.33
CA GLN A 661 -30.38 6.92 6.46
C GLN A 661 -29.04 6.16 6.45
N PRO A 662 -28.27 6.21 7.55
CA PRO A 662 -27.03 5.45 7.64
C PRO A 662 -27.30 3.94 7.67
N ILE A 663 -26.40 3.19 7.07
CA ILE A 663 -26.35 1.74 7.19
C ILE A 663 -25.66 1.39 8.51
N VAL A 664 -26.34 0.61 9.35
CA VAL A 664 -25.75 0.11 10.61
C VAL A 664 -25.08 -1.22 10.36
N ILE A 665 -23.78 -1.30 10.65
CA ILE A 665 -22.96 -2.52 10.57
C ILE A 665 -22.63 -2.92 12.01
N GLU A 666 -23.22 -4.01 12.47
CA GLU A 666 -23.02 -4.52 13.82
C GLU A 666 -21.57 -4.93 14.10
N SER A 667 -21.22 -5.06 15.37
CA SER A 667 -19.93 -5.61 15.81
C SER A 667 -19.69 -7.00 15.23
N GLN A 668 -18.46 -7.27 14.76
CA GLN A 668 -18.06 -8.54 14.14
C GLN A 668 -18.91 -8.93 12.91
N SER A 669 -19.47 -7.95 12.20
CA SER A 669 -20.34 -8.19 11.04
C SER A 669 -19.82 -7.52 9.78
N GLU A 670 -20.45 -7.85 8.65
CA GLU A 670 -20.13 -7.28 7.34
C GLU A 670 -21.38 -6.78 6.63
N TRP A 671 -21.22 -5.76 5.81
CA TRP A 671 -22.23 -5.26 4.91
C TRP A 671 -21.70 -5.19 3.47
N ARG A 672 -22.59 -5.38 2.49
CA ARG A 672 -22.27 -5.36 1.06
C ARG A 672 -23.24 -4.47 0.30
N GLY A 673 -22.69 -3.67 -0.59
CA GLY A 673 -23.44 -2.82 -1.52
C GLY A 673 -22.84 -2.89 -2.91
N LYS A 674 -23.69 -2.86 -3.93
CA LYS A 674 -23.28 -3.04 -5.33
C LYS A 674 -24.00 -2.05 -6.24
N GLN A 675 -23.25 -1.48 -7.16
CA GLN A 675 -23.74 -0.79 -8.35
C GLN A 675 -23.39 -1.60 -9.59
N SER A 676 -24.32 -1.72 -10.53
CA SER A 676 -24.06 -2.28 -11.86
C SER A 676 -24.45 -1.28 -12.94
N LEU A 677 -23.55 -1.08 -13.91
CA LEU A 677 -23.79 -0.34 -15.13
C LEU A 677 -23.85 -1.35 -16.28
N HIS A 678 -25.06 -1.65 -16.72
CA HIS A 678 -25.32 -2.58 -17.81
C HIS A 678 -25.56 -1.82 -19.12
N ASN A 679 -24.89 -2.25 -20.18
CA ASN A 679 -25.05 -1.78 -21.54
C ASN A 679 -26.03 -2.69 -22.30
N PRO A 680 -27.32 -2.32 -22.43
CA PRO A 680 -28.30 -3.11 -23.16
C PRO A 680 -28.18 -2.99 -24.69
N ASN A 681 -27.22 -2.21 -25.21
CA ASN A 681 -27.11 -1.90 -26.64
C ASN A 681 -26.18 -2.85 -27.39
N MET A 682 -25.99 -4.07 -26.89
CA MET A 682 -25.10 -5.07 -27.48
C MET A 682 -25.85 -6.05 -28.40
#